data_AF-A0A4R6ZPY6-F1
#
_entry.id   AF-A0A4R6ZPY6-F1
#
_cell.length_a   1.000
_cell.length_b   1.000
_cell.length_c   1.000
_cell.angle_alpha   90.00
_cell.angle_beta   90.00
_cell.angle_gamma   90.00
#
_symmetry.space_group_name_H-M   'P 1'
#
loop_
_entity.id
_entity.type
_entity.pdbx_description
1 polymer ?
#
loop_
_entity_poly.entity_id
_entity_poly.type
_entity_poly.pdbx_seq_one_letter_code
_entity_poly.pdbx_strand_id
1 'polypeptide(L)'
;MASKFLKVTAATSIALTSLSGVPFNVLANEVPAISQMATGVSVDVSTWAEFKAALESSTVTDVKLTANILMGSDASINGSSKTIQGNGHTIDANSKRMLITANGNAVKISNAVITRTSSDGIVYSTNSGSLQANVTLDNVTSSGSRLFILGNANLFLENNITDTSTFNYSLSAGSISADTVTLQNNANVSLNAKGVETFALKVGTNMNVSSDSKLVLNGAGSAMQLLAGGVLNVDGTMELSGSKYDGLRLENASRVRVNKGGKLIGNRAPRSIILGIKSNTIENAGEILINTNNAAIQFEGADSHFINSGIFDATTTASGNAAFVSIPTAKLQLKSGSHFTMKSINTFGWASLYVQDIEVEDGATLDMDVKTTASALVSKESINLKSGSNISISNSAGRALGGTPTAKVQLDSDTGISTWTIGNVSSLEPTRSYAGPLNLYVELTGYVNTQTQKNIQSNNIDATLFYINKDIGKIASGSFVKDTKQIEFENAAREAVNGLFTSKDPKNDIKTGLTQAEIDAAQALINKVTDPAKKAALQADLNKAQSQLDTKTAQAEAEAQNKAREAVNNLFTNKNPNGTITGTMTQADIDAAQALINKVTDPTKKAELQADLNKAQSQLDAKTAQAEAENKAREAVNNLFTNKDPNGNITNTMTQADIDAAQALINKVTDPTKKAALQADLNKAQSQLDAKTTQAEAENKAREAVNNLFTNKDPNGTITGTMTQADIDAAQALINKVTDPTKKAALQTDLNKAQSQLDAKKAQADAENKAREAVNNLFTNKDPNGTITGTMTQADIDAAQALINKVTDPTKKAALQADLNKAQSQLDAKKAQADAENKAREAVNNLFTNKDPNGTITGAVTQAAIDAAQALVNKVTDPTKKAALQKDLDKAKAQFSTNGILKPDDFVLGTTSITGSYSGDVDRITLSKDGVEAGNATKTNGTFKFYVGPGVKKDQALYMVAYDKNGREIAREKVNIAAVTAGQITPAAMTIPGDSNISGTYTGDVSRIEVSITNEAGTTQVYKGGTVANGTFKFYSFDKTKSPKDIIVVRAYDSVGKLLDTKTVTIKNNVVTTAGQITPATMTIPGNTTMTGTVSGDVATLKVTVNGVVYAGGSITDGTFKFYTFDKIKKADDTVVVAAYDKAGKLLDSKSVTIQAPTK
;
A
#
# COMPACT_ATOMS: atom_id res chain seq x y z
N MET A 1 -1.35 -18.82 11.95
CA MET A 1 -2.48 -18.49 11.04
C MET A 1 -2.77 -17.00 11.26
N ALA A 2 -2.43 -16.11 10.33
CA ALA A 2 -3.31 -15.59 9.25
C ALA A 2 -4.50 -14.75 9.80
N SER A 3 -4.84 -13.53 9.34
CA SER A 3 -4.28 -12.66 8.28
C SER A 3 -4.88 -11.23 8.36
N LYS A 4 -4.23 -10.29 7.64
CA LYS A 4 -4.67 -8.95 7.15
C LYS A 4 -4.46 -7.73 8.05
N PHE A 5 -4.19 -6.52 7.55
CA PHE A 5 -3.53 -5.95 6.35
C PHE A 5 -3.62 -4.41 6.52
N LEU A 6 -2.75 -3.64 5.85
CA LEU A 6 -2.56 -2.19 6.05
C LEU A 6 -2.82 -1.42 4.73
N LYS A 7 -3.53 -0.27 4.78
CA LYS A 7 -3.19 1.04 4.15
C LYS A 7 -4.37 2.03 4.06
N VAL A 8 -4.03 3.32 3.98
CA VAL A 8 -4.89 4.51 4.06
C VAL A 8 -5.07 5.16 2.67
N THR A 9 -6.22 5.81 2.40
CA THR A 9 -6.47 6.59 1.17
C THR A 9 -7.33 7.86 1.42
N ALA A 10 -6.85 8.98 0.86
CA ALA A 10 -7.39 10.32 0.53
C ALA A 10 -8.87 10.79 0.77
N ALA A 11 -9.00 12.12 1.02
CA ALA A 11 -9.92 13.13 0.41
C ALA A 11 -9.50 14.55 0.91
N THR A 12 -9.35 15.67 0.17
CA THR A 12 -10.26 16.53 -0.66
C THR A 12 -11.55 17.00 0.07
N SER A 13 -12.02 18.26 0.04
CA SER A 13 -11.70 19.50 -0.73
C SER A 13 -12.50 20.73 -0.19
N ILE A 14 -12.48 21.90 -0.90
CA ILE A 14 -13.22 23.21 -0.72
C ILE A 14 -12.35 24.30 -0.05
N ALA A 15 -12.01 25.50 -0.56
CA ALA A 15 -12.32 26.38 -1.73
C ALA A 15 -13.05 27.70 -1.37
N LEU A 16 -12.39 28.86 -1.60
CA LEU A 16 -13.02 30.19 -1.80
C LEU A 16 -12.05 31.21 -2.45
N THR A 17 -12.57 32.33 -2.99
CA THR A 17 -11.87 33.32 -3.84
C THR A 17 -11.99 34.76 -3.23
N SER A 18 -11.54 35.90 -3.80
CA SER A 18 -11.06 36.27 -5.16
C SER A 18 -10.43 37.69 -5.17
N LEU A 19 -9.38 37.91 -6.00
CA LEU A 19 -8.93 39.22 -6.58
C LEU A 19 -8.41 40.32 -5.60
N SER A 20 -7.52 41.28 -5.95
CA SER A 20 -6.79 41.60 -7.21
C SER A 20 -5.64 42.64 -7.01
N GLY A 21 -4.59 42.57 -7.85
CA GLY A 21 -3.64 43.67 -8.17
C GLY A 21 -2.33 43.71 -7.33
N VAL A 22 -1.13 44.00 -7.86
CA VAL A 22 -0.65 44.33 -9.25
C VAL A 22 0.78 43.71 -9.45
N PRO A 23 1.55 44.01 -10.53
CA PRO A 23 2.14 42.98 -11.40
C PRO A 23 3.47 42.36 -10.91
N PHE A 24 3.64 41.04 -11.10
CA PHE A 24 4.95 40.40 -11.12
C PHE A 24 5.54 40.47 -12.53
N ASN A 25 6.55 41.32 -12.74
CA ASN A 25 7.40 41.25 -13.94
C ASN A 25 8.80 41.84 -13.69
N VAL A 26 9.67 41.11 -12.99
CA VAL A 26 11.13 41.37 -12.99
C VAL A 26 11.91 40.05 -13.04
N LEU A 27 12.23 39.65 -14.28
CA LEU A 27 13.51 39.04 -14.69
C LEU A 27 14.07 37.89 -13.84
N ALA A 28 13.65 36.67 -14.19
CA ALA A 28 14.56 35.53 -14.14
C ALA A 28 15.58 35.66 -15.30
N ASN A 29 16.69 36.35 -15.07
CA ASN A 29 17.77 36.43 -16.05
C ASN A 29 18.58 35.12 -16.07
N GLU A 30 18.19 34.26 -17.01
CA GLU A 30 19.08 33.57 -17.94
C GLU A 30 20.37 32.96 -17.34
N VAL A 31 20.25 31.67 -16.98
CA VAL A 31 21.34 30.73 -17.32
C VAL A 31 21.51 30.79 -18.84
N PRO A 32 22.72 31.03 -19.39
CA PRO A 32 22.93 31.01 -20.82
C PRO A 32 22.50 29.65 -21.38
N ALA A 33 21.62 29.66 -22.38
CA ALA A 33 21.16 28.45 -23.02
C ALA A 33 22.36 27.61 -23.50
N ILE A 34 22.30 26.29 -23.29
CA ILE A 34 23.30 25.34 -23.77
C ILE A 34 23.20 25.33 -25.30
N SER A 35 23.95 26.21 -25.96
CA SER A 35 24.06 26.24 -27.41
C SER A 35 24.81 25.01 -27.88
N GLN A 36 24.03 24.07 -28.41
CA GLN A 36 24.37 23.08 -29.44
C GLN A 36 25.86 22.75 -29.59
N MET A 37 26.25 21.56 -29.14
CA MET A 37 27.61 21.03 -29.21
C MET A 37 28.28 21.29 -30.56
N ALA A 38 29.37 22.08 -30.56
CA ALA A 38 30.47 21.76 -31.44
C ALA A 38 30.97 20.35 -31.06
N THR A 39 31.27 19.50 -32.04
CA THR A 39 31.71 18.11 -31.80
C THR A 39 33.04 18.09 -31.06
N GLY A 40 32.98 18.08 -29.74
CA GLY A 40 34.12 18.15 -28.84
C GLY A 40 35.03 16.95 -29.00
N VAL A 41 36.32 17.20 -29.24
CA VAL A 41 37.29 16.12 -29.33
C VAL A 41 37.64 15.67 -27.92
N SER A 42 37.26 14.43 -27.57
CA SER A 42 37.71 13.73 -26.35
C SER A 42 39.03 13.04 -26.64
N VAL A 43 40.02 13.21 -25.75
CA VAL A 43 41.32 12.55 -25.84
C VAL A 43 41.68 11.86 -24.53
N ASP A 44 42.20 10.64 -24.64
CA ASP A 44 42.79 9.91 -23.51
C ASP A 44 44.28 10.29 -23.41
N VAL A 45 44.77 10.55 -22.20
CA VAL A 45 46.14 11.00 -21.93
C VAL A 45 46.79 10.20 -20.81
N SER A 46 48.04 9.81 -21.01
CA SER A 46 48.83 8.99 -20.09
C SER A 46 50.15 9.65 -19.66
N THR A 47 50.59 10.67 -20.40
CA THR A 47 51.85 11.38 -20.17
C THR A 47 51.67 12.91 -20.11
N TRP A 48 52.67 13.61 -19.57
CA TRP A 48 52.68 15.08 -19.54
C TRP A 48 52.62 15.72 -20.93
N ALA A 49 53.29 15.14 -21.92
CA ALA A 49 53.31 15.70 -23.27
C ALA A 49 51.92 15.66 -23.92
N GLU A 50 51.21 14.53 -23.77
CA GLU A 50 49.83 14.36 -24.21
C GLU A 50 48.88 15.31 -23.45
N PHE A 51 49.00 15.39 -22.12
CA PHE A 51 48.17 16.26 -21.30
C PHE A 51 48.36 17.75 -21.64
N LYS A 52 49.61 18.21 -21.80
CA LYS A 52 49.93 19.59 -22.20
C LYS A 52 49.37 19.92 -23.59
N ALA A 53 49.54 19.02 -24.56
CA ALA A 53 49.01 19.20 -25.91
C ALA A 53 47.47 19.23 -25.94
N ALA A 54 46.80 18.45 -25.08
CA ALA A 54 45.35 18.45 -24.93
C ALA A 54 44.83 19.76 -24.30
N LEU A 55 45.51 20.30 -23.29
CA LEU A 55 45.17 21.56 -22.63
C LEU A 55 45.33 22.78 -23.57
N GLU A 56 46.40 22.81 -24.36
CA GLU A 56 46.74 23.90 -25.29
C GLU A 56 46.06 23.79 -26.66
N SER A 57 45.22 22.76 -26.86
CA SER A 57 44.45 22.58 -28.09
C SER A 57 43.21 23.48 -28.11
N SER A 58 42.96 24.09 -29.27
CA SER A 58 41.75 24.88 -29.54
C SER A 58 40.50 24.03 -29.83
N THR A 59 40.66 22.73 -30.11
CA THR A 59 39.56 21.82 -30.53
C THR A 59 39.22 20.74 -29.52
N VAL A 60 40.16 20.35 -28.66
CA VAL A 60 39.91 19.40 -27.57
C VAL A 60 39.05 20.04 -26.50
N THR A 61 37.98 19.37 -26.08
CA THR A 61 37.12 19.81 -24.97
C THR A 61 37.18 18.87 -23.77
N ASP A 62 37.49 17.59 -24.00
CA ASP A 62 37.46 16.56 -22.96
C ASP A 62 38.79 15.82 -22.90
N VAL A 63 39.39 15.78 -21.71
CA VAL A 63 40.72 15.24 -21.47
C VAL A 63 40.62 14.19 -20.37
N LYS A 64 40.80 12.92 -20.73
CA LYS A 64 40.63 11.78 -19.82
C LYS A 64 41.97 11.22 -19.41
N LEU A 65 42.27 11.22 -18.12
CA LEU A 65 43.47 10.58 -17.62
C LEU A 65 43.30 9.06 -17.62
N THR A 66 44.31 8.35 -18.12
CA THR A 66 44.44 6.89 -18.04
C THR A 66 45.66 6.45 -17.21
N ALA A 67 46.45 7.43 -16.73
CA ALA A 67 47.56 7.25 -15.82
C ALA A 67 47.76 8.51 -14.97
N ASN A 68 48.61 8.42 -13.94
CA ASN A 68 49.03 9.58 -13.14
C ASN A 68 49.94 10.50 -13.97
N ILE A 69 49.71 11.80 -13.92
CA ILE A 69 50.44 12.80 -14.70
C ILE A 69 51.37 13.62 -13.80
N LEU A 70 52.65 13.71 -14.15
CA LEU A 70 53.63 14.59 -13.51
C LEU A 70 53.90 15.81 -14.39
N MET A 71 53.55 17.02 -13.94
CA MET A 71 53.74 18.24 -14.74
C MET A 71 55.24 18.60 -14.89
N GLY A 72 55.70 18.71 -16.14
CA GLY A 72 57.06 19.12 -16.47
C GLY A 72 57.26 20.63 -16.60
N SER A 73 56.22 21.37 -17.01
CA SER A 73 56.22 22.84 -17.16
C SER A 73 54.86 23.43 -16.82
N ASP A 74 54.71 24.75 -16.87
CA ASP A 74 53.38 25.36 -16.98
C ASP A 74 52.73 24.99 -18.33
N ALA A 75 51.40 25.06 -18.39
CA ALA A 75 50.60 24.89 -19.60
C ALA A 75 49.55 26.02 -19.73
N SER A 76 49.17 26.37 -20.95
CA SER A 76 48.13 27.37 -21.20
C SER A 76 46.78 26.74 -21.56
N ILE A 77 45.69 27.34 -21.14
CA ILE A 77 44.32 27.05 -21.61
C ILE A 77 43.90 28.25 -22.47
N ASN A 78 44.28 28.17 -23.75
CA ASN A 78 44.27 29.24 -24.75
C ASN A 78 43.34 28.95 -25.93
N GLY A 79 42.30 28.15 -25.70
CA GLY A 79 41.37 27.67 -26.72
C GLY A 79 39.96 27.49 -26.16
N SER A 80 39.26 26.43 -26.57
CA SER A 80 37.96 26.03 -26.00
C SER A 80 38.02 25.71 -24.50
N SER A 81 36.86 25.74 -23.85
CA SER A 81 36.64 25.18 -22.51
C SER A 81 37.12 23.73 -22.39
N LYS A 82 37.58 23.33 -21.19
CA LYS A 82 38.19 22.03 -20.92
C LYS A 82 37.51 21.31 -19.75
N THR A 83 37.13 20.05 -19.98
CA THR A 83 36.71 19.09 -18.97
C THR A 83 37.83 18.08 -18.77
N ILE A 84 38.50 18.14 -17.63
CA ILE A 84 39.57 17.24 -17.21
C ILE A 84 38.93 16.14 -16.34
N GLN A 85 38.87 14.93 -16.88
CA GLN A 85 38.34 13.74 -16.22
C GLN A 85 39.52 12.95 -15.64
N GLY A 86 39.74 13.09 -14.34
CA GLY A 86 40.87 12.48 -13.64
C GLY A 86 40.76 10.96 -13.49
N ASN A 87 39.55 10.38 -13.55
CA ASN A 87 39.29 8.95 -13.45
C ASN A 87 39.92 8.27 -12.20
N GLY A 88 40.15 9.01 -11.12
CA GLY A 88 40.82 8.56 -9.90
C GLY A 88 42.35 8.68 -9.93
N HIS A 89 42.94 9.14 -11.03
CA HIS A 89 44.38 9.37 -11.16
C HIS A 89 44.85 10.68 -10.52
N THR A 90 46.15 10.73 -10.26
CA THR A 90 46.84 11.89 -9.68
C THR A 90 47.37 12.83 -10.77
N ILE A 91 47.04 14.12 -10.66
CA ILE A 91 47.75 15.22 -11.30
C ILE A 91 48.76 15.76 -10.29
N ASP A 92 50.01 15.35 -10.41
CA ASP A 92 51.11 15.90 -9.63
C ASP A 92 51.61 17.18 -10.31
N ALA A 93 51.25 18.31 -9.69
CA ALA A 93 51.49 19.64 -10.23
C ALA A 93 52.96 20.03 -10.20
N ASN A 94 53.81 19.40 -9.36
CA ASN A 94 55.25 19.67 -9.30
C ASN A 94 55.62 21.16 -9.25
N SER A 95 54.85 21.96 -8.50
CA SER A 95 54.92 23.43 -8.47
C SER A 95 54.86 24.09 -9.86
N LYS A 96 53.94 23.63 -10.71
CA LYS A 96 53.53 24.21 -12.01
C LYS A 96 52.02 24.52 -11.98
N ARG A 97 51.55 25.21 -13.01
CA ARG A 97 50.15 25.66 -13.15
C ARG A 97 49.59 25.53 -14.56
N MET A 98 48.27 25.50 -14.64
CA MET A 98 47.49 25.74 -15.85
C MET A 98 47.01 27.20 -15.86
N LEU A 99 47.42 27.96 -16.88
CA LEU A 99 47.12 29.38 -17.03
C LEU A 99 45.91 29.60 -17.93
N ILE A 100 44.84 30.20 -17.41
CA ILE A 100 43.70 30.64 -18.23
C ILE A 100 44.07 31.99 -18.86
N THR A 101 44.09 32.04 -20.20
CA THR A 101 44.51 33.24 -20.97
C THR A 101 43.41 33.91 -21.78
N ALA A 102 42.26 33.26 -21.96
CA ALA A 102 41.14 33.77 -22.74
C ALA A 102 39.87 33.93 -21.89
N ASN A 103 39.08 34.96 -22.21
CA ASN A 103 37.81 35.29 -21.55
C ASN A 103 36.71 34.29 -21.94
N GLY A 104 35.81 33.96 -21.01
CA GLY A 104 34.69 33.03 -21.22
C GLY A 104 35.06 31.54 -21.15
N ASN A 105 36.33 31.19 -20.98
CA ASN A 105 36.76 29.81 -20.88
C ASN A 105 36.27 29.15 -19.59
N ALA A 106 35.72 27.94 -19.70
CA ALA A 106 35.38 27.09 -18.57
C ALA A 106 36.40 25.97 -18.38
N VAL A 107 36.76 25.66 -17.14
CA VAL A 107 37.67 24.57 -16.76
C VAL A 107 37.04 23.73 -15.67
N LYS A 108 36.53 22.54 -16.01
CA LYS A 108 36.06 21.55 -15.03
C LYS A 108 37.15 20.52 -14.77
N ILE A 109 37.49 20.27 -13.50
CA ILE A 109 38.33 19.14 -13.08
C ILE A 109 37.45 18.22 -12.24
N SER A 110 37.38 16.95 -12.64
CA SER A 110 36.52 15.94 -12.01
C SER A 110 37.28 14.68 -11.62
N ASN A 111 36.91 14.05 -10.49
CA ASN A 111 37.42 12.75 -10.05
C ASN A 111 38.96 12.65 -10.07
N ALA A 112 39.65 13.61 -9.47
CA ALA A 112 41.11 13.73 -9.53
C ALA A 112 41.74 13.92 -8.15
N VAL A 113 42.96 13.43 -7.98
CA VAL A 113 43.84 13.80 -6.86
C VAL A 113 44.87 14.80 -7.38
N ILE A 114 44.99 15.97 -6.75
CA ILE A 114 45.93 17.02 -7.15
C ILE A 114 46.97 17.17 -6.03
N THR A 115 48.26 17.12 -6.38
CA THR A 115 49.34 17.20 -5.38
C THR A 115 50.42 18.21 -5.77
N ARG A 116 51.18 18.69 -4.78
CA ARG A 116 52.33 19.60 -4.94
C ARG A 116 52.02 20.86 -5.76
N THR A 117 50.85 21.45 -5.54
CA THR A 117 50.42 22.68 -6.22
C THR A 117 51.33 23.87 -5.95
N SER A 118 51.44 24.76 -6.94
CA SER A 118 52.27 25.97 -6.89
C SER A 118 51.73 27.03 -5.94
N SER A 119 52.53 28.07 -5.64
CA SER A 119 52.09 29.27 -4.90
C SER A 119 50.96 30.03 -5.60
N ASP A 120 50.76 29.77 -6.89
CA ASP A 120 49.75 30.37 -7.75
C ASP A 120 48.52 29.45 -7.96
N GLY A 121 48.51 28.27 -7.33
CA GLY A 121 47.48 27.23 -7.51
C GLY A 121 47.84 26.18 -8.57
N ILE A 122 46.89 25.28 -8.83
CA ILE A 122 46.91 24.37 -10.01
C ILE A 122 46.30 25.05 -11.24
N VAL A 123 45.28 25.90 -11.05
CA VAL A 123 44.71 26.78 -12.08
C VAL A 123 44.88 28.23 -11.62
N TYR A 124 45.34 29.07 -12.54
CA TYR A 124 45.60 30.49 -12.32
C TYR A 124 44.94 31.36 -13.40
N SER A 125 44.30 32.46 -12.99
CA SER A 125 43.87 33.53 -13.89
C SER A 125 44.31 34.91 -13.36
N THR A 126 44.64 35.82 -14.28
CA THR A 126 45.16 37.16 -13.93
C THR A 126 44.05 38.10 -13.41
N ASN A 127 44.41 38.98 -12.47
CA ASN A 127 43.51 40.02 -11.94
C ASN A 127 43.22 41.18 -12.94
N SER A 128 43.55 41.02 -14.21
CA SER A 128 43.23 41.98 -15.28
C SER A 128 41.71 42.04 -15.47
N GLY A 129 41.12 43.23 -15.29
CA GLY A 129 39.67 43.48 -15.10
C GLY A 129 38.70 43.14 -16.24
N SER A 130 39.07 42.26 -17.17
CA SER A 130 38.24 41.85 -18.32
C SER A 130 38.18 40.33 -18.55
N LEU A 131 38.92 39.52 -17.79
CA LEU A 131 38.92 38.07 -17.93
C LEU A 131 38.01 37.42 -16.88
N GLN A 132 36.83 36.98 -17.31
CA GLN A 132 35.89 36.20 -16.53
C GLN A 132 35.94 34.75 -17.01
N ALA A 133 36.31 33.84 -16.11
CA ALA A 133 36.37 32.41 -16.37
C ALA A 133 35.47 31.64 -15.40
N ASN A 134 35.06 30.43 -15.77
CA ASN A 134 34.28 29.53 -14.91
C ASN A 134 35.14 28.31 -14.57
N VAL A 135 35.49 28.12 -13.31
CA VAL A 135 36.23 26.93 -12.85
C VAL A 135 35.28 26.04 -12.05
N THR A 136 35.27 24.74 -12.33
CA THR A 136 34.48 23.76 -11.58
C THR A 136 35.40 22.69 -11.01
N LEU A 137 35.27 22.40 -9.71
CA LEU A 137 35.80 21.17 -9.12
C LEU A 137 34.64 20.22 -8.80
N ASP A 138 34.83 18.94 -9.10
CA ASP A 138 33.85 17.88 -8.88
C ASP A 138 34.53 16.62 -8.34
N ASN A 139 34.30 16.28 -7.08
CA ASN A 139 34.92 15.11 -6.43
C ASN A 139 36.47 15.13 -6.51
N VAL A 140 37.11 16.16 -5.94
CA VAL A 140 38.56 16.40 -6.05
C VAL A 140 39.22 16.53 -4.67
N THR A 141 40.37 15.86 -4.49
CA THR A 141 41.24 16.04 -3.33
C THR A 141 42.52 16.76 -3.74
N SER A 142 42.90 17.82 -3.03
CA SER A 142 44.02 18.70 -3.32
C SER A 142 45.01 18.79 -2.15
N SER A 143 46.30 18.90 -2.47
CA SER A 143 47.35 19.25 -1.52
C SER A 143 48.51 20.01 -2.16
N GLY A 144 49.11 20.96 -1.42
CA GLY A 144 50.29 21.69 -1.87
C GLY A 144 50.35 23.09 -1.29
N SER A 145 50.80 24.07 -2.08
CA SER A 145 50.94 25.45 -1.59
C SER A 145 49.59 26.16 -1.53
N ARG A 146 48.87 26.25 -2.66
CA ARG A 146 47.49 26.77 -2.77
C ARG A 146 46.69 25.90 -3.72
N LEU A 147 45.37 25.87 -3.60
CA LEU A 147 44.53 25.24 -4.62
C LEU A 147 44.37 26.17 -5.83
N PHE A 148 43.93 27.42 -5.64
CA PHE A 148 43.61 28.32 -6.74
C PHE A 148 43.89 29.81 -6.48
N ILE A 149 44.29 30.53 -7.53
CA ILE A 149 44.17 31.99 -7.63
C ILE A 149 43.41 32.34 -8.91
N LEU A 150 42.14 32.70 -8.77
CA LEU A 150 41.22 32.99 -9.87
C LEU A 150 40.83 34.47 -9.85
N GLY A 151 41.61 35.32 -10.51
CA GLY A 151 41.24 36.72 -10.74
C GLY A 151 39.93 36.82 -11.53
N ASN A 152 38.96 37.58 -11.00
CA ASN A 152 37.67 37.95 -11.61
C ASN A 152 36.82 36.78 -12.15
N ALA A 153 37.04 35.56 -11.63
CA ALA A 153 36.43 34.33 -12.13
C ALA A 153 35.51 33.67 -11.09
N ASN A 154 34.56 32.89 -11.62
CA ASN A 154 33.59 32.13 -10.84
C ASN A 154 34.14 30.74 -10.54
N LEU A 155 34.00 30.28 -9.30
CA LEU A 155 34.35 28.95 -8.86
C LEU A 155 33.09 28.18 -8.43
N PHE A 156 32.84 27.05 -9.06
CA PHE A 156 31.79 26.10 -8.72
C PHE A 156 32.41 24.88 -8.02
N LEU A 157 31.85 24.49 -6.88
CA LEU A 157 32.28 23.33 -6.11
C LEU A 157 31.14 22.31 -6.05
N GLU A 158 31.40 21.10 -6.57
CA GLU A 158 30.46 20.00 -6.73
C GLU A 158 30.94 18.77 -5.96
N ASN A 159 30.00 18.05 -5.34
CA ASN A 159 30.27 16.81 -4.60
C ASN A 159 31.38 17.00 -3.53
N ASN A 160 32.28 16.02 -3.35
CA ASN A 160 33.26 16.02 -2.26
C ASN A 160 34.56 16.75 -2.65
N ILE A 161 34.82 17.92 -2.07
CA ILE A 161 36.07 18.66 -2.28
C ILE A 161 36.87 18.72 -0.99
N THR A 162 38.14 18.31 -1.00
CA THR A 162 39.03 18.44 0.16
C THR A 162 40.36 19.07 -0.25
N ASP A 163 40.75 20.18 0.38
CA ASP A 163 42.06 20.82 0.18
C ASP A 163 42.89 20.85 1.47
N THR A 164 44.19 20.60 1.35
CA THR A 164 45.18 20.90 2.40
C THR A 164 46.33 21.73 1.83
N SER A 165 46.30 23.04 2.14
CA SER A 165 47.28 24.02 1.65
C SER A 165 48.25 24.47 2.74
N THR A 166 49.55 24.54 2.42
CA THR A 166 50.65 24.71 3.40
C THR A 166 51.63 25.86 3.05
N PHE A 167 51.13 26.98 2.52
CA PHE A 167 51.95 28.12 2.06
C PHE A 167 52.48 29.01 3.20
N ASN A 168 53.71 29.54 3.03
CA ASN A 168 54.45 30.23 4.10
C ASN A 168 54.66 31.75 3.88
N TYR A 169 53.94 32.37 2.95
CA TYR A 169 54.09 33.80 2.63
C TYR A 169 52.84 34.61 2.99
N SER A 170 53.02 35.71 3.72
CA SER A 170 51.97 36.69 4.00
C SER A 170 51.73 37.61 2.79
N LEU A 171 50.94 37.11 1.83
CA LEU A 171 50.38 37.90 0.74
C LEU A 171 48.86 37.71 0.66
N SER A 172 48.19 38.68 0.04
CA SER A 172 46.75 38.97 0.10
C SER A 172 45.78 37.93 -0.50
N ALA A 173 46.19 36.68 -0.68
CA ALA A 173 45.41 35.60 -1.31
C ALA A 173 45.34 34.34 -0.41
N GLY A 174 44.15 33.74 -0.31
CA GLY A 174 43.89 32.51 0.47
C GLY A 174 44.34 31.22 -0.23
N SER A 175 44.01 30.04 0.32
CA SER A 175 44.19 28.75 -0.39
C SER A 175 43.40 28.75 -1.71
N ILE A 176 42.17 29.26 -1.64
CA ILE A 176 41.37 29.65 -2.80
C ILE A 176 41.16 31.16 -2.74
N SER A 177 41.40 31.82 -3.86
CA SER A 177 40.93 33.20 -4.12
C SER A 177 40.12 33.22 -5.40
N ALA A 178 38.90 33.73 -5.36
CA ALA A 178 38.00 33.87 -6.52
C ALA A 178 37.09 35.10 -6.35
N ASP A 179 36.44 35.56 -7.42
CA ASP A 179 35.46 36.65 -7.30
C ASP A 179 34.12 36.13 -6.76
N THR A 180 33.55 35.14 -7.44
CA THR A 180 32.34 34.45 -6.98
C THR A 180 32.65 32.99 -6.70
N VAL A 181 32.18 32.46 -5.57
CA VAL A 181 32.32 31.06 -5.18
C VAL A 181 30.94 30.50 -4.87
N THR A 182 30.56 29.39 -5.50
CA THR A 182 29.27 28.73 -5.31
C THR A 182 29.47 27.25 -5.04
N LEU A 183 29.04 26.80 -3.86
CA LEU A 183 28.84 25.37 -3.61
C LEU A 183 27.50 24.98 -4.21
N GLN A 184 27.50 23.97 -5.08
CA GLN A 184 26.25 23.38 -5.58
C GLN A 184 25.56 22.56 -4.49
N ASN A 185 24.26 22.27 -4.67
CA ASN A 185 23.51 21.41 -3.75
C ASN A 185 24.21 20.05 -3.55
N ASN A 186 24.22 19.54 -2.31
CA ASN A 186 24.94 18.33 -1.89
C ASN A 186 26.48 18.40 -1.95
N ALA A 187 27.09 19.55 -2.28
CA ALA A 187 28.54 19.69 -2.20
C ALA A 187 29.02 19.63 -0.74
N ASN A 188 30.09 18.87 -0.49
CA ASN A 188 30.72 18.70 0.83
C ASN A 188 32.18 19.10 0.71
N VAL A 189 32.48 20.34 1.12
CA VAL A 189 33.76 21.01 0.89
C VAL A 189 34.50 21.23 2.20
N SER A 190 35.76 20.81 2.28
CA SER A 190 36.64 21.05 3.42
C SER A 190 37.96 21.70 2.96
N LEU A 191 38.18 22.95 3.33
CA LEU A 191 39.40 23.70 3.01
C LEU A 191 40.25 23.88 4.28
N ASN A 192 41.47 23.32 4.27
CA ASN A 192 42.37 23.31 5.43
C ASN A 192 43.68 24.05 5.09
N ALA A 193 43.70 25.36 5.33
CA ALA A 193 44.87 26.20 5.12
C ALA A 193 45.73 26.24 6.39
N LYS A 194 46.81 25.46 6.41
CA LYS A 194 47.75 25.30 7.54
C LYS A 194 48.93 26.28 7.51
N GLY A 195 48.97 27.17 6.52
CA GLY A 195 50.04 28.14 6.28
C GLY A 195 50.05 29.36 7.20
N VAL A 196 51.21 30.00 7.40
CA VAL A 196 51.36 31.11 8.36
C VAL A 196 50.56 32.35 7.93
N GLU A 197 49.55 32.73 8.73
CA GLU A 197 48.78 33.99 8.62
C GLU A 197 47.94 34.12 7.34
N THR A 198 47.25 33.04 6.99
CA THR A 198 46.54 32.89 5.71
C THR A 198 45.02 32.76 5.85
N PHE A 199 44.30 33.12 4.78
CA PHE A 199 42.87 32.82 4.63
C PHE A 199 42.68 31.42 4.03
N ALA A 200 41.71 30.63 4.49
CA ALA A 200 41.33 29.42 3.77
C ALA A 200 40.60 29.79 2.46
N LEU A 201 39.67 30.74 2.53
CA LEU A 201 38.94 31.25 1.38
C LEU A 201 38.99 32.78 1.32
N LYS A 202 39.17 33.33 0.11
CA LYS A 202 38.99 34.75 -0.18
C LYS A 202 38.02 34.95 -1.33
N VAL A 203 37.02 35.80 -1.10
CA VAL A 203 35.91 36.04 -2.04
C VAL A 203 35.81 37.52 -2.37
N GLY A 204 35.62 37.82 -3.66
CA GLY A 204 35.31 39.15 -4.18
C GLY A 204 33.86 39.53 -3.93
N THR A 205 33.01 39.26 -4.91
CA THR A 205 31.61 39.70 -4.96
C THR A 205 30.63 38.76 -4.25
N ASN A 206 30.66 37.44 -4.47
CA ASN A 206 29.63 36.54 -3.92
C ASN A 206 30.18 35.22 -3.37
N MET A 207 29.78 34.85 -2.16
CA MET A 207 29.94 33.52 -1.60
C MET A 207 28.56 32.88 -1.43
N ASN A 208 28.27 31.81 -2.15
CA ASN A 208 26.99 31.11 -2.08
C ASN A 208 27.20 29.68 -1.54
N VAL A 209 26.59 29.38 -0.40
CA VAL A 209 26.53 28.03 0.18
C VAL A 209 25.11 27.54 0.01
N SER A 210 24.82 26.85 -1.09
CA SER A 210 23.45 26.41 -1.44
C SER A 210 22.88 25.35 -0.48
N SER A 211 21.57 25.12 -0.55
CA SER A 211 20.87 24.13 0.28
C SER A 211 21.49 22.74 0.19
N ASP A 212 21.43 21.97 1.28
CA ASP A 212 22.02 20.63 1.40
C ASP A 212 23.54 20.55 1.17
N SER A 213 24.23 21.68 0.96
CA SER A 213 25.69 21.74 0.90
C SER A 213 26.31 21.99 2.29
N LYS A 214 27.56 21.55 2.45
CA LYS A 214 28.38 21.79 3.63
C LYS A 214 29.73 22.37 3.22
N LEU A 215 30.10 23.50 3.83
CA LEU A 215 31.42 24.10 3.73
C LEU A 215 32.10 24.10 5.10
N VAL A 216 33.32 23.60 5.18
CA VAL A 216 34.18 23.68 6.37
C VAL A 216 35.44 24.46 6.01
N LEU A 217 35.65 25.61 6.65
CA LEU A 217 36.83 26.45 6.46
C LEU A 217 37.70 26.47 7.73
N ASN A 218 38.89 25.89 7.62
CA ASN A 218 39.91 25.91 8.67
C ASN A 218 41.08 26.78 8.21
N GLY A 219 41.16 28.00 8.74
CA GLY A 219 42.24 28.94 8.45
C GLY A 219 43.24 29.03 9.60
N ALA A 220 44.53 28.91 9.27
CA ALA A 220 45.61 29.18 10.22
C ALA A 220 45.74 30.69 10.54
N GLY A 221 45.31 31.58 9.64
CA GLY A 221 45.06 33.00 9.93
C GLY A 221 43.59 33.21 10.33
N SER A 222 42.77 33.58 9.33
CA SER A 222 41.31 33.63 9.42
C SER A 222 40.67 32.57 8.51
N ALA A 223 39.45 32.11 8.76
CA ALA A 223 38.82 31.13 7.87
C ALA A 223 38.41 31.75 6.51
N MET A 224 37.74 32.90 6.50
CA MET A 224 37.35 33.60 5.26
C MET A 224 37.59 35.12 5.29
N GLN A 225 37.95 35.69 4.14
CA GLN A 225 37.82 37.14 3.87
C GLN A 225 36.77 37.36 2.77
N LEU A 226 35.80 38.23 3.05
CA LEU A 226 34.85 38.76 2.08
C LEU A 226 35.23 40.22 1.77
N LEU A 227 35.51 40.51 0.50
CA LEU A 227 35.97 41.83 0.06
C LEU A 227 34.86 42.89 0.10
N ALA A 228 35.25 44.14 -0.17
CA ALA A 228 34.37 45.29 -0.07
C ALA A 228 33.20 45.20 -1.06
N GLY A 229 31.97 45.40 -0.57
CA GLY A 229 30.73 45.19 -1.31
C GLY A 229 30.30 43.72 -1.45
N GLY A 230 31.11 42.77 -1.00
CA GLY A 230 30.86 41.34 -1.15
C GLY A 230 29.70 40.83 -0.31
N VAL A 231 29.02 39.79 -0.80
CA VAL A 231 27.85 39.16 -0.17
C VAL A 231 28.12 37.69 0.12
N LEU A 232 27.89 37.26 1.36
CA LEU A 232 27.82 35.86 1.76
C LEU A 232 26.34 35.47 1.88
N ASN A 233 25.89 34.50 1.09
CA ASN A 233 24.56 33.88 1.20
C ASN A 233 24.73 32.42 1.68
N VAL A 234 24.06 32.06 2.78
CA VAL A 234 24.12 30.73 3.39
C VAL A 234 22.71 30.14 3.44
N ASP A 235 22.45 29.18 2.56
CA ASP A 235 21.25 28.32 2.53
C ASP A 235 21.55 26.90 3.04
N GLY A 236 22.80 26.45 2.93
CA GLY A 236 23.33 25.21 3.50
C GLY A 236 24.03 25.41 4.85
N THR A 237 25.02 24.56 5.17
CA THR A 237 25.82 24.66 6.40
C THR A 237 27.23 25.19 6.13
N MET A 238 27.66 26.22 6.86
CA MET A 238 29.02 26.77 6.82
C MET A 238 29.66 26.72 8.21
N GLU A 239 30.79 26.01 8.34
CA GLU A 239 31.59 25.92 9.57
C GLU A 239 32.90 26.72 9.42
N LEU A 240 33.19 27.59 10.38
CA LEU A 240 34.34 28.49 10.38
C LEU A 240 35.22 28.30 11.62
N SER A 241 36.53 28.18 11.40
CA SER A 241 37.55 28.19 12.45
C SER A 241 38.79 28.97 12.03
N GLY A 242 39.08 30.07 12.74
CA GLY A 242 40.30 30.88 12.58
C GLY A 242 41.28 30.59 13.70
N SER A 243 42.53 30.25 13.38
CA SER A 243 43.50 29.80 14.39
C SER A 243 44.29 30.93 15.05
N LYS A 244 44.43 32.08 14.36
CA LYS A 244 45.12 33.27 14.87
C LYS A 244 44.22 34.50 15.00
N TYR A 245 43.32 34.71 14.05
CA TYR A 245 42.55 35.94 13.93
C TYR A 245 41.05 35.65 14.02
N ASP A 246 40.34 35.70 12.89
CA ASP A 246 38.88 35.75 12.84
C ASP A 246 38.28 34.52 12.12
N GLY A 247 37.02 34.19 12.39
CA GLY A 247 36.30 33.25 11.52
C GLY A 247 36.07 33.85 10.14
N LEU A 248 35.31 34.94 10.12
CA LEU A 248 34.90 35.70 8.95
C LEU A 248 35.33 37.15 9.09
N ARG A 249 36.15 37.61 8.15
CA ARG A 249 36.54 39.01 8.02
C ARG A 249 35.72 39.68 6.91
N LEU A 250 34.96 40.70 7.29
CA LEU A 250 34.13 41.53 6.43
C LEU A 250 34.82 42.88 6.20
N GLU A 251 35.09 43.19 4.93
CA GLU A 251 35.66 44.48 4.51
C GLU A 251 34.54 45.55 4.43
N ASN A 252 34.71 46.61 3.62
CA ASN A 252 33.75 47.73 3.58
C ASN A 252 32.45 47.39 2.85
N ALA A 253 31.29 47.69 3.45
CA ALA A 253 29.97 47.49 2.85
C ALA A 253 29.67 46.02 2.47
N SER A 254 30.30 45.05 3.16
CA SER A 254 30.00 43.63 2.95
C SER A 254 28.69 43.24 3.67
N ARG A 255 28.04 42.17 3.19
CA ARG A 255 26.79 41.65 3.75
C ARG A 255 26.85 40.15 3.99
N VAL A 256 26.35 39.72 5.14
CA VAL A 256 26.13 38.30 5.47
C VAL A 256 24.63 38.04 5.53
N ARG A 257 24.16 37.04 4.79
CA ARG A 257 22.80 36.51 4.83
C ARG A 257 22.84 35.05 5.22
N VAL A 258 22.29 34.74 6.38
CA VAL A 258 21.97 33.36 6.77
C VAL A 258 20.48 33.18 6.52
N ASN A 259 20.14 32.53 5.41
CA ASN A 259 18.76 32.39 4.97
C ASN A 259 18.03 31.34 5.81
N LYS A 260 16.70 31.29 5.71
CA LYS A 260 15.89 30.34 6.47
C LYS A 260 16.24 28.89 6.09
N GLY A 261 16.70 28.12 7.07
CA GLY A 261 17.22 26.75 6.88
C GLY A 261 18.75 26.68 6.73
N GLY A 262 19.40 27.81 6.41
CA GLY A 262 20.85 27.94 6.39
C GLY A 262 21.44 28.06 7.80
N LYS A 263 22.70 27.63 7.93
CA LYS A 263 23.38 27.51 9.23
C LYS A 263 24.84 27.96 9.15
N LEU A 264 25.20 28.97 9.93
CA LEU A 264 26.56 29.48 10.09
C LEU A 264 27.09 29.12 11.48
N ILE A 265 28.14 28.31 11.54
CA ILE A 265 28.73 27.81 12.79
C ILE A 265 30.15 28.37 12.94
N GLY A 266 30.41 29.11 14.00
CA GLY A 266 31.75 29.53 14.40
C GLY A 266 32.23 28.74 15.61
N ASN A 267 33.32 27.99 15.47
CA ASN A 267 33.78 27.08 16.54
C ASN A 267 34.96 27.61 17.37
N ARG A 268 35.83 28.45 16.77
CA ARG A 268 37.01 29.01 17.43
C ARG A 268 37.60 30.17 16.63
N ALA A 269 37.87 31.30 17.30
CA ALA A 269 38.65 32.41 16.75
C ALA A 269 39.24 33.27 17.89
N PRO A 270 40.56 33.47 17.98
CA PRO A 270 41.17 34.25 19.07
C PRO A 270 40.77 35.73 19.12
N ARG A 271 40.38 36.35 17.99
CA ARG A 271 39.87 37.72 17.96
C ARG A 271 38.34 37.74 17.98
N SER A 272 37.70 37.35 16.88
CA SER A 272 36.24 37.30 16.78
C SER A 272 35.78 36.22 15.79
N ILE A 273 34.58 35.64 15.94
CA ILE A 273 34.04 34.80 14.85
C ILE A 273 33.70 35.67 13.64
N ILE A 274 33.12 36.85 13.81
CA ILE A 274 32.82 37.79 12.72
C ILE A 274 33.41 39.17 13.05
N LEU A 275 34.36 39.62 12.22
CA LEU A 275 34.95 40.96 12.27
C LEU A 275 34.45 41.82 11.10
N GLY A 276 33.80 42.94 11.37
CA GLY A 276 33.49 43.97 10.38
C GLY A 276 34.34 45.21 10.59
N ILE A 277 35.27 45.52 9.68
CA ILE A 277 36.22 46.63 9.86
C ILE A 277 35.63 48.02 9.56
N LYS A 278 34.51 48.07 8.84
CA LYS A 278 33.78 49.28 8.43
C LYS A 278 32.27 48.98 8.46
N SER A 279 31.44 49.80 7.81
CA SER A 279 29.99 49.60 7.67
C SER A 279 29.68 48.21 7.09
N ASN A 280 28.91 47.39 7.81
CA ASN A 280 28.60 46.01 7.43
C ASN A 280 27.17 45.63 7.85
N THR A 281 26.57 44.64 7.17
CA THR A 281 25.22 44.16 7.49
C THR A 281 25.20 42.64 7.72
N ILE A 282 24.60 42.20 8.82
CA ILE A 282 24.23 40.79 9.05
C ILE A 282 22.71 40.68 9.06
N GLU A 283 22.18 39.80 8.20
CA GLU A 283 20.76 39.44 8.09
C GLU A 283 20.64 37.94 8.42
N ASN A 284 20.10 37.60 9.58
CA ASN A 284 19.95 36.21 10.03
C ASN A 284 18.47 35.80 10.05
N ALA A 285 18.04 34.97 9.11
CA ALA A 285 16.74 34.28 9.11
C ALA A 285 16.86 32.77 9.35
N GLY A 286 18.08 32.25 9.48
CA GLY A 286 18.40 30.85 9.79
C GLY A 286 19.03 30.70 11.17
N GLU A 287 20.14 29.96 11.25
CA GLU A 287 20.88 29.70 12.48
C GLU A 287 22.31 30.28 12.43
N ILE A 288 22.66 31.15 13.37
CA ILE A 288 24.06 31.51 13.68
C ILE A 288 24.41 30.91 15.04
N LEU A 289 25.30 29.92 15.06
CA LEU A 289 25.75 29.25 16.27
C LEU A 289 27.24 29.57 16.51
N ILE A 290 27.58 30.13 17.66
CA ILE A 290 28.94 30.57 17.97
C ILE A 290 29.42 29.98 19.29
N ASN A 291 30.56 29.27 19.22
CA ASN A 291 31.41 29.00 20.37
C ASN A 291 32.75 29.72 20.18
N THR A 292 33.18 30.48 21.17
CA THR A 292 34.38 31.33 21.05
C THR A 292 35.12 31.46 22.39
N ASN A 293 36.41 31.79 22.31
CA ASN A 293 37.24 32.14 23.45
C ASN A 293 37.46 33.66 23.59
N ASN A 294 36.81 34.46 22.74
CA ASN A 294 36.85 35.93 22.78
C ASN A 294 35.48 36.50 22.35
N ALA A 295 35.43 37.36 21.33
CA ALA A 295 34.19 37.92 20.80
C ALA A 295 33.47 36.96 19.82
N ALA A 296 32.14 37.06 19.75
CA ALA A 296 31.33 36.48 18.69
C ALA A 296 31.32 37.39 17.46
N ILE A 297 30.91 38.65 17.65
CA ILE A 297 30.81 39.66 16.60
C ILE A 297 31.48 40.95 17.08
N GLN A 298 32.35 41.51 16.25
CA GLN A 298 32.99 42.80 16.47
C GLN A 298 32.86 43.68 15.22
N PHE A 299 32.18 44.82 15.32
CA PHE A 299 32.17 45.86 14.30
C PHE A 299 32.98 47.07 14.77
N GLU A 300 33.86 47.55 13.90
CA GLU A 300 34.78 48.67 14.15
C GLU A 300 34.35 49.95 13.39
N GLY A 301 33.40 49.86 12.46
CA GLY A 301 32.95 50.96 11.61
C GLY A 301 31.57 51.54 11.93
N ALA A 302 31.37 52.80 11.53
CA ALA A 302 30.07 53.46 11.50
C ALA A 302 29.04 52.71 10.62
N ASP A 303 27.75 52.95 10.86
CA ASP A 303 26.64 52.55 9.98
C ASP A 303 26.59 51.04 9.69
N SER A 304 26.75 50.23 10.73
CA SER A 304 26.58 48.78 10.63
C SER A 304 25.19 48.35 11.13
N HIS A 305 24.73 47.16 10.73
CA HIS A 305 23.41 46.66 11.12
C HIS A 305 23.44 45.16 11.40
N PHE A 306 22.71 44.73 12.43
CA PHE A 306 22.44 43.31 12.66
C PHE A 306 20.93 43.13 12.84
N ILE A 307 20.31 42.41 11.88
CA ILE A 307 18.89 42.05 11.89
C ILE A 307 18.81 40.54 12.14
N ASN A 308 18.21 40.17 13.27
CA ASN A 308 17.96 38.79 13.64
C ASN A 308 16.46 38.47 13.54
N SER A 309 16.12 37.59 12.60
CA SER A 309 14.79 37.02 12.36
C SER A 309 14.75 35.50 12.59
N GLY A 310 15.90 34.87 12.83
CA GLY A 310 16.06 33.45 13.13
C GLY A 310 16.65 33.22 14.52
N ILE A 311 17.57 32.26 14.62
CA ILE A 311 18.26 31.88 15.85
C ILE A 311 19.70 32.43 15.79
N PHE A 312 20.07 33.23 16.79
CA PHE A 312 21.46 33.52 17.13
C PHE A 312 21.73 32.93 18.51
N ASP A 313 22.67 32.00 18.62
CA ASP A 313 23.12 31.43 19.90
C ASP A 313 24.64 31.54 19.97
N ALA A 314 25.12 32.27 20.98
CA ALA A 314 26.54 32.47 21.19
C ALA A 314 26.94 32.13 22.63
N THR A 315 27.91 31.22 22.77
CA THR A 315 28.61 30.96 24.03
C THR A 315 30.07 31.43 23.95
N THR A 316 30.54 32.14 24.98
CA THR A 316 31.96 32.50 25.14
C THR A 316 32.58 31.94 26.42
N THR A 317 33.84 31.53 26.30
CA THR A 317 34.73 31.19 27.42
C THR A 317 35.72 32.31 27.76
N ALA A 318 35.57 33.49 27.15
CA ALA A 318 36.48 34.62 27.32
C ALA A 318 36.60 35.10 28.77
N SER A 319 37.81 35.53 29.13
CA SER A 319 38.15 36.21 30.39
C SER A 319 38.79 37.60 30.17
N GLY A 320 38.71 38.12 28.93
CA GLY A 320 39.40 39.34 28.49
C GLY A 320 38.55 40.62 28.56
N ASN A 321 39.14 41.74 28.10
CA ASN A 321 38.54 43.08 28.16
C ASN A 321 37.81 43.49 26.88
N ALA A 322 37.21 42.54 26.15
CA ALA A 322 36.42 42.80 24.95
C ALA A 322 34.94 42.50 25.20
N ALA A 323 34.04 43.20 24.49
CA ALA A 323 32.63 42.88 24.53
C ALA A 323 32.34 41.65 23.67
N PHE A 324 31.41 40.81 24.13
CA PHE A 324 31.12 39.53 23.49
C PHE A 324 30.41 39.72 22.13
N VAL A 325 29.48 40.67 22.05
CA VAL A 325 28.99 41.28 20.81
C VAL A 325 29.21 42.78 20.91
N SER A 326 30.09 43.33 20.07
CA SER A 326 30.49 44.73 20.07
C SER A 326 30.14 45.40 18.75
N ILE A 327 29.03 46.13 18.72
CA ILE A 327 28.53 46.84 17.55
C ILE A 327 28.14 48.30 17.93
N PRO A 328 29.11 49.13 18.42
CA PRO A 328 28.87 50.42 19.09
C PRO A 328 28.42 51.57 18.17
N THR A 329 28.07 51.24 16.94
CA THR A 329 27.76 52.12 15.80
C THR A 329 26.70 51.47 14.92
N ALA A 330 25.92 50.56 15.53
CA ALA A 330 24.98 49.71 14.84
C ALA A 330 23.68 49.56 15.62
N LYS A 331 22.60 49.45 14.84
CA LYS A 331 21.30 49.01 15.34
C LYS A 331 21.24 47.48 15.33
N LEU A 332 20.91 46.91 16.50
CA LEU A 332 20.45 45.52 16.63
C LEU A 332 18.93 45.48 16.58
N GLN A 333 18.36 44.70 15.67
CA GLN A 333 16.92 44.45 15.61
C GLN A 333 16.65 42.96 15.79
N LEU A 334 15.90 42.60 16.83
CA LEU A 334 15.36 41.27 17.02
C LEU A 334 13.91 41.27 16.54
N LYS A 335 13.65 40.61 15.42
CA LYS A 335 12.34 40.53 14.78
C LYS A 335 11.43 39.52 15.48
N SER A 336 10.13 39.68 15.30
CA SER A 336 9.13 38.78 15.88
C SER A 336 9.44 37.29 15.60
N GLY A 337 9.33 36.45 16.63
CA GLY A 337 9.64 35.02 16.57
C GLY A 337 11.14 34.66 16.52
N SER A 338 12.05 35.64 16.53
CA SER A 338 13.49 35.39 16.58
C SER A 338 13.98 35.04 17.98
N HIS A 339 15.09 34.31 18.07
CA HIS A 339 15.79 33.99 19.31
C HIS A 339 17.21 34.53 19.27
N PHE A 340 17.61 35.21 20.34
CA PHE A 340 18.93 35.79 20.51
C PHE A 340 19.49 35.43 21.90
N THR A 341 20.36 34.43 21.93
CA THR A 341 20.93 33.84 23.13
C THR A 341 22.41 34.21 23.27
N MET A 342 22.80 34.68 24.46
CA MET A 342 24.19 34.98 24.80
C MET A 342 24.58 34.36 26.14
N LYS A 343 25.64 33.56 26.16
CA LYS A 343 26.16 32.93 27.38
C LYS A 343 27.64 33.20 27.58
N SER A 344 28.06 33.53 28.80
CA SER A 344 29.49 33.60 29.16
C SER A 344 29.82 32.69 30.34
N ILE A 345 30.76 31.77 30.13
CA ILE A 345 31.16 30.78 31.14
C ILE A 345 31.98 31.42 32.25
N ASN A 346 32.94 32.27 31.88
CA ASN A 346 33.89 32.94 32.77
C ASN A 346 33.48 34.39 33.03
N THR A 347 33.95 34.96 34.15
CA THR A 347 33.73 36.39 34.48
C THR A 347 34.71 37.27 33.70
N PHE A 348 34.23 38.39 33.15
CA PHE A 348 35.06 39.35 32.41
C PHE A 348 34.68 40.82 32.72
N GLY A 349 35.49 41.77 32.22
CA GLY A 349 35.47 43.18 32.65
C GLY A 349 34.68 44.17 31.77
N TRP A 350 34.08 43.71 30.68
CA TRP A 350 33.42 44.55 29.66
C TRP A 350 31.98 44.14 29.42
N ALA A 351 31.17 45.01 28.80
CA ALA A 351 29.77 44.70 28.48
C ALA A 351 29.66 43.41 27.65
N SER A 352 28.60 42.62 27.84
CA SER A 352 28.41 41.42 27.00
C SER A 352 27.88 41.80 25.63
N LEU A 353 26.82 42.59 25.59
CA LEU A 353 26.23 43.17 24.39
C LEU A 353 26.42 44.69 24.43
N TYR A 354 27.21 45.23 23.51
CA TYR A 354 27.48 46.67 23.41
C TYR A 354 27.03 47.19 22.05
N VAL A 355 25.99 48.04 22.04
CA VAL A 355 25.27 48.47 20.84
C VAL A 355 25.14 49.99 20.78
N GLN A 356 24.81 50.54 19.60
CA GLN A 356 24.28 51.91 19.53
C GLN A 356 22.82 51.92 19.98
N ASP A 357 22.01 51.04 19.38
CA ASP A 357 20.60 50.82 19.69
C ASP A 357 20.25 49.34 19.69
N ILE A 358 19.29 48.95 20.52
CA ILE A 358 18.60 47.66 20.43
C ILE A 358 17.09 47.86 20.40
N GLU A 359 16.44 47.14 19.49
CA GLU A 359 14.99 47.03 19.36
C GLU A 359 14.61 45.56 19.38
N VAL A 360 13.79 45.17 20.36
CA VAL A 360 13.27 43.81 20.51
C VAL A 360 11.76 43.87 20.27
N GLU A 361 11.31 43.30 19.15
CA GLU A 361 9.92 43.33 18.72
C GLU A 361 9.04 42.34 19.50
N ASP A 362 7.71 42.49 19.35
CA ASP A 362 6.71 41.56 19.89
C ASP A 362 7.00 40.11 19.46
N GLY A 363 6.96 39.17 20.40
CA GLY A 363 7.28 37.76 20.19
C GLY A 363 8.76 37.43 19.94
N ALA A 364 9.66 38.42 19.90
CA ALA A 364 11.10 38.17 19.85
C ALA A 364 11.66 37.78 21.23
N THR A 365 12.72 36.98 21.25
CA THR A 365 13.35 36.46 22.47
C THR A 365 14.79 36.97 22.61
N LEU A 366 15.09 37.65 23.73
CA LEU A 366 16.43 38.03 24.15
C LEU A 366 16.77 37.31 25.47
N ASP A 367 17.69 36.35 25.43
CA ASP A 367 18.13 35.59 26.60
C ASP A 367 19.64 35.72 26.80
N MET A 368 20.06 36.30 27.93
CA MET A 368 21.45 36.55 28.27
C MET A 368 21.75 35.94 29.64
N ASP A 369 22.60 34.92 29.69
CA ASP A 369 23.16 34.31 30.90
C ASP A 369 24.66 34.62 30.98
N VAL A 370 24.99 35.81 31.49
CA VAL A 370 26.34 36.37 31.41
C VAL A 370 26.94 36.72 32.77
N LYS A 371 28.25 36.96 32.77
CA LYS A 371 29.08 37.19 33.95
C LYS A 371 30.05 38.32 33.65
N THR A 372 29.59 39.55 33.80
CA THR A 372 30.46 40.73 33.63
C THR A 372 30.33 41.69 34.79
N THR A 373 31.45 42.31 35.20
CA THR A 373 31.45 43.36 36.23
C THR A 373 30.83 44.68 35.72
N ALA A 374 30.70 44.82 34.41
CA ALA A 374 29.93 45.85 33.72
C ALA A 374 28.41 45.51 33.74
N SER A 375 27.62 46.20 32.91
CA SER A 375 26.25 45.77 32.58
C SER A 375 26.27 44.70 31.48
N ALA A 376 25.34 43.75 31.51
CA ALA A 376 25.20 42.73 30.47
C ALA A 376 24.92 43.35 29.10
N LEU A 377 23.88 44.17 29.02
CA LEU A 377 23.52 44.98 27.85
C LEU A 377 23.88 46.45 28.12
N VAL A 378 24.68 47.04 27.24
CA VAL A 378 25.02 48.46 27.22
C VAL A 378 24.64 49.07 25.89
N SER A 379 23.86 50.14 25.92
CA SER A 379 23.50 50.93 24.75
C SER A 379 24.16 52.32 24.80
N LYS A 380 24.26 52.97 23.65
CA LYS A 380 24.71 54.37 23.56
C LYS A 380 23.57 55.36 23.37
N GLU A 381 22.45 54.91 22.80
CA GLU A 381 21.29 55.74 22.49
C GLU A 381 20.01 55.17 23.07
N SER A 382 19.55 53.98 22.66
CA SER A 382 18.33 53.38 23.21
C SER A 382 18.35 51.85 23.44
N ILE A 383 17.50 51.42 24.37
CA ILE A 383 17.13 50.02 24.63
C ILE A 383 15.61 49.97 24.61
N ASN A 384 15.02 49.41 23.55
CA ASN A 384 13.57 49.35 23.40
C ASN A 384 13.10 47.90 23.40
N LEU A 385 12.51 47.46 24.51
CA LEU A 385 11.90 46.14 24.65
C LEU A 385 10.39 46.34 24.55
N LYS A 386 9.76 45.83 23.48
CA LYS A 386 8.32 46.02 23.21
C LYS A 386 7.46 45.08 24.05
N SER A 387 6.19 45.42 24.24
CA SER A 387 5.17 44.46 24.71
C SER A 387 5.21 43.18 23.87
N GLY A 388 4.85 42.06 24.49
CA GLY A 388 4.95 40.72 23.91
C GLY A 388 6.37 40.16 23.72
N SER A 389 7.44 40.92 23.98
CA SER A 389 8.82 40.40 23.91
C SER A 389 9.18 39.52 25.12
N ASN A 390 9.96 38.47 24.87
CA ASN A 390 10.43 37.52 25.87
C ASN A 390 11.86 37.90 26.27
N ILE A 391 12.02 38.44 27.48
CA ILE A 391 13.31 39.00 27.94
C ILE A 391 13.82 38.22 29.14
N SER A 392 15.09 37.81 29.10
CA SER A 392 15.87 37.34 30.23
C SER A 392 17.25 37.98 30.09
N ILE A 393 17.57 38.97 30.93
CA ILE A 393 18.88 39.61 30.94
C ILE A 393 19.47 39.37 32.33
N SER A 394 20.27 38.33 32.46
CA SER A 394 20.90 37.87 33.70
C SER A 394 22.39 38.15 33.70
N ASN A 395 22.86 38.87 34.72
CA ASN A 395 24.26 39.11 35.00
C ASN A 395 24.59 38.72 36.44
N SER A 396 25.36 37.65 36.63
CA SER A 396 25.72 37.20 37.99
C SER A 396 26.86 38.00 38.64
N ALA A 397 27.55 38.86 37.89
CA ALA A 397 28.73 39.60 38.36
C ALA A 397 28.58 41.14 38.31
N GLY A 398 27.46 41.65 37.80
CA GLY A 398 27.24 43.07 37.56
C GLY A 398 25.78 43.39 37.24
N ARG A 399 25.53 44.46 36.47
CA ARG A 399 24.17 44.97 36.21
C ARG A 399 23.52 44.26 35.02
N ALA A 400 22.19 44.28 34.94
CA ALA A 400 21.49 43.88 33.72
C ALA A 400 21.70 44.91 32.58
N LEU A 401 21.36 46.19 32.82
CA LEU A 401 21.33 47.24 31.79
C LEU A 401 22.31 48.39 32.05
N GLY A 402 22.79 49.03 30.99
CA GLY A 402 23.70 50.18 31.05
C GLY A 402 23.60 51.14 29.87
N GLY A 403 24.10 52.37 30.07
CA GLY A 403 24.08 53.42 29.05
C GLY A 403 25.39 54.20 29.01
N THR A 404 25.84 54.62 27.83
CA THR A 404 27.05 55.46 27.69
C THR A 404 27.06 56.30 26.40
N PRO A 405 27.01 57.65 26.46
CA PRO A 405 26.98 58.48 27.67
C PRO A 405 25.69 58.32 28.48
N THR A 406 24.54 58.36 27.80
CA THR A 406 23.21 58.13 28.41
C THR A 406 22.34 57.37 27.43
N ALA A 407 21.78 56.23 27.86
CA ALA A 407 20.83 55.45 27.07
C ALA A 407 19.40 55.66 27.58
N LYS A 408 18.44 55.78 26.66
CA LYS A 408 17.01 55.78 26.91
C LYS A 408 16.51 54.34 26.93
N VAL A 409 16.00 53.88 28.07
CA VAL A 409 15.51 52.51 28.23
C VAL A 409 13.99 52.54 28.30
N GLN A 410 13.35 51.85 27.37
CA GLN A 410 11.92 51.58 27.34
C GLN A 410 11.70 50.09 27.58
N LEU A 411 11.01 49.75 28.68
CA LEU A 411 10.65 48.40 29.07
C LEU A 411 9.13 48.28 29.06
N ASP A 412 8.58 47.79 27.95
CA ASP A 412 7.15 47.51 27.80
C ASP A 412 6.88 46.02 27.98
N SER A 413 5.81 45.65 28.70
CA SER A 413 5.46 44.24 28.94
C SER A 413 3.98 44.06 29.30
N ASP A 414 3.31 43.11 28.66
CA ASP A 414 1.92 42.75 28.99
C ASP A 414 1.81 41.99 30.31
N THR A 415 2.82 41.19 30.66
CA THR A 415 2.86 40.41 31.91
C THR A 415 3.51 41.16 33.07
N GLY A 416 4.19 42.28 32.79
CA GLY A 416 5.05 42.98 33.73
C GLY A 416 6.49 42.48 33.71
N ILE A 417 7.31 42.92 34.67
CA ILE A 417 8.71 42.48 34.78
C ILE A 417 9.05 41.98 36.17
N SER A 418 9.94 41.00 36.24
CA SER A 418 10.53 40.49 37.48
C SER A 418 12.01 40.84 37.54
N THR A 419 12.49 41.25 38.71
CA THR A 419 13.86 41.72 38.91
C THR A 419 14.52 41.04 40.11
N TRP A 420 15.81 40.75 39.98
CA TRP A 420 16.65 40.20 41.05
C TRP A 420 17.83 41.12 41.30
N THR A 421 18.17 41.33 42.57
CA THR A 421 19.38 42.08 42.94
C THR A 421 20.65 41.32 42.59
N ILE A 422 21.74 42.07 42.40
CA ILE A 422 23.08 41.51 42.18
C ILE A 422 23.43 40.57 43.35
N GLY A 423 23.94 39.38 43.02
CA GLY A 423 24.22 38.31 43.99
C GLY A 423 23.04 37.37 44.27
N ASN A 424 21.82 37.72 43.84
CA ASN A 424 20.61 36.92 44.09
C ASN A 424 19.94 36.39 42.80
N VAL A 425 20.60 36.54 41.65
CA VAL A 425 20.06 36.24 40.30
C VAL A 425 19.69 34.77 40.04
N SER A 426 20.22 33.85 40.87
CA SER A 426 19.93 32.42 40.85
C SER A 426 18.75 32.01 41.74
N SER A 427 18.16 32.94 42.50
CA SER A 427 16.93 32.68 43.27
C SER A 427 15.77 32.36 42.32
N LEU A 428 14.97 31.36 42.68
CA LEU A 428 13.73 31.02 41.96
C LEU A 428 12.71 32.17 42.04
N GLU A 429 12.63 32.82 43.20
CA GLU A 429 11.73 33.95 43.43
C GLU A 429 12.46 35.28 43.15
N PRO A 430 11.84 36.24 42.45
CA PRO A 430 12.41 37.56 42.21
C PRO A 430 12.52 38.38 43.49
N THR A 431 13.48 39.31 43.53
CA THR A 431 13.60 40.28 44.63
C THR A 431 12.47 41.30 44.60
N ARG A 432 11.98 41.66 43.40
CA ARG A 432 10.76 42.45 43.23
C ARG A 432 10.14 42.17 41.86
N SER A 433 8.82 42.06 41.81
CA SER A 433 8.02 42.00 40.58
C SER A 433 7.17 43.26 40.45
N TYR A 434 6.99 43.70 39.22
CA TYR A 434 6.17 44.85 38.85
C TYR A 434 5.10 44.34 37.88
N ALA A 435 3.86 44.22 38.37
CA ALA A 435 2.75 43.64 37.61
C ALA A 435 2.46 44.42 36.31
N GLY A 436 2.08 43.68 35.27
CA GLY A 436 1.66 44.22 33.98
C GLY A 436 0.17 44.62 33.92
N PRO A 437 -0.27 45.28 32.82
CA PRO A 437 0.57 45.75 31.72
C PRO A 437 1.48 46.89 32.18
N LEU A 438 2.77 46.81 31.86
CA LEU A 438 3.81 47.72 32.30
C LEU A 438 4.36 48.52 31.10
N ASN A 439 4.46 49.82 31.30
CA ASN A 439 5.29 50.73 30.52
C ASN A 439 6.27 51.38 31.51
N LEU A 440 7.57 51.21 31.31
CA LEU A 440 8.61 51.77 32.18
C LEU A 440 9.70 52.41 31.33
N TYR A 441 9.82 53.74 31.45
CA TYR A 441 10.89 54.54 30.85
C TYR A 441 11.91 54.94 31.92
N VAL A 442 13.20 54.87 31.61
CA VAL A 442 14.30 55.37 32.45
C VAL A 442 15.51 55.76 31.60
N GLU A 443 16.19 56.83 31.98
CA GLU A 443 17.49 57.22 31.40
C GLU A 443 18.63 56.70 32.27
N LEU A 444 19.56 55.95 31.66
CA LEU A 444 20.73 55.38 32.35
C LEU A 444 22.03 56.02 31.89
N THR A 445 22.80 56.56 32.83
CA THR A 445 24.13 57.14 32.60
C THR A 445 25.16 56.28 33.34
N GLY A 446 26.06 55.63 32.58
CA GLY A 446 27.04 54.67 33.07
C GLY A 446 26.59 53.21 32.97
N TYR A 447 27.56 52.29 33.04
CA TYR A 447 27.38 50.84 32.90
C TYR A 447 28.20 50.01 33.91
N VAL A 448 28.75 50.65 34.94
CA VAL A 448 29.44 50.00 36.06
C VAL A 448 28.77 50.40 37.38
N ASN A 449 29.37 50.08 38.53
CA ASN A 449 28.81 50.39 39.86
C ASN A 449 28.57 51.90 40.14
N THR A 450 29.16 52.80 39.36
CA THR A 450 28.91 54.26 39.42
C THR A 450 27.73 54.75 38.57
N GLN A 451 26.96 53.83 37.97
CA GLN A 451 25.79 54.16 37.17
C GLN A 451 24.75 54.99 37.95
N THR A 452 24.16 55.96 37.25
CA THR A 452 23.02 56.76 37.73
C THR A 452 21.81 56.58 36.82
N GLN A 453 20.62 56.82 37.37
CA GLN A 453 19.35 56.76 36.65
C GLN A 453 18.56 58.07 36.83
N LYS A 454 17.85 58.51 35.79
CA LYS A 454 17.03 59.73 35.76
C LYS A 454 15.72 59.50 35.00
N ASN A 455 14.80 60.47 35.13
CA ASN A 455 13.56 60.56 34.36
C ASN A 455 12.72 59.26 34.38
N ILE A 456 12.66 58.59 35.54
CA ILE A 456 11.86 57.37 35.70
C ILE A 456 10.39 57.72 35.54
N GLN A 457 9.71 57.05 34.61
CA GLN A 457 8.27 57.18 34.38
C GLN A 457 7.68 55.79 34.21
N SER A 458 6.58 55.49 34.89
CA SER A 458 5.86 54.26 34.68
C SER A 458 4.37 54.39 35.00
N ASN A 459 3.55 53.58 34.33
CA ASN A 459 2.17 53.35 34.71
C ASN A 459 2.02 52.48 35.99
N ASN A 460 3.12 51.89 36.47
CA ASN A 460 3.18 51.13 37.72
C ASN A 460 3.84 51.97 38.84
N ILE A 461 3.12 52.16 39.95
CA ILE A 461 3.58 53.00 41.08
C ILE A 461 4.81 52.40 41.78
N ASP A 462 4.87 51.08 41.91
CA ASP A 462 6.00 50.39 42.54
C ASP A 462 7.26 50.50 41.66
N ALA A 463 7.12 50.47 40.33
CA ALA A 463 8.24 50.70 39.43
C ALA A 463 8.80 52.12 39.59
N THR A 464 7.92 53.12 39.70
CA THR A 464 8.32 54.52 39.91
C THR A 464 9.05 54.74 41.25
N LEU A 465 8.66 54.02 42.31
CA LEU A 465 9.24 54.18 43.66
C LEU A 465 10.46 53.30 43.92
N PHE A 466 10.53 52.09 43.36
CA PHE A 466 11.47 51.05 43.81
C PHE A 466 12.35 50.44 42.70
N TYR A 467 12.18 50.83 41.44
CA TYR A 467 13.08 50.37 40.37
C TYR A 467 14.45 51.05 40.48
N ILE A 468 15.51 50.29 40.79
CA ILE A 468 16.88 50.79 40.97
C ILE A 468 17.85 49.96 40.11
N ASN A 469 18.11 50.42 38.89
CA ASN A 469 18.85 49.68 37.86
C ASN A 469 20.26 49.28 38.28
N LYS A 470 20.97 50.16 39.00
CA LYS A 470 22.36 49.94 39.46
C LYS A 470 22.52 48.75 40.41
N ASP A 471 21.43 48.27 41.00
CA ASP A 471 21.40 47.18 41.98
C ASP A 471 20.74 45.91 41.40
N ILE A 472 20.20 45.96 40.18
CA ILE A 472 19.54 44.85 39.49
C ILE A 472 20.56 44.04 38.67
N GLY A 473 20.73 42.77 39.05
CA GLY A 473 21.56 41.80 38.34
C GLY A 473 20.79 41.03 37.27
N LYS A 474 19.48 40.81 37.45
CA LYS A 474 18.63 40.14 36.45
C LYS A 474 17.29 40.85 36.23
N ILE A 475 16.88 40.96 34.97
CA ILE A 475 15.53 41.38 34.55
C ILE A 475 14.91 40.25 33.73
N ALA A 476 13.64 39.93 33.99
CA ALA A 476 12.84 39.02 33.18
C ALA A 476 11.51 39.67 32.75
N SER A 477 11.04 39.36 31.54
CA SER A 477 9.76 39.76 30.94
C SER A 477 9.19 38.63 30.07
N GLY A 478 7.90 38.71 29.70
CA GLY A 478 7.26 37.74 28.83
C GLY A 478 7.31 36.31 29.40
N SER A 479 7.71 35.33 28.58
CA SER A 479 7.81 33.91 28.95
C SER A 479 8.79 33.59 30.07
N PHE A 480 9.67 34.51 30.46
CA PHE A 480 10.62 34.34 31.56
C PHE A 480 10.08 34.85 32.91
N VAL A 481 8.89 35.47 32.92
CA VAL A 481 8.15 35.81 34.13
C VAL A 481 7.12 34.71 34.39
N LYS A 482 7.10 34.18 35.61
CA LYS A 482 6.07 33.23 36.04
C LYS A 482 4.73 33.97 36.13
N ASP A 483 3.70 33.48 35.44
CA ASP A 483 2.37 34.11 35.38
C ASP A 483 1.87 34.45 36.79
N THR A 484 1.47 35.71 37.00
CA THR A 484 0.93 36.18 38.29
C THR A 484 -0.26 35.33 38.74
N LYS A 485 -1.12 34.85 37.83
CA LYS A 485 -2.22 33.93 38.16
C LYS A 485 -1.72 32.55 38.58
N GLN A 486 -0.61 32.08 38.00
CA GLN A 486 0.03 30.83 38.41
C GLN A 486 0.67 30.96 39.80
N ILE A 487 1.23 32.13 40.14
CA ILE A 487 1.68 32.48 41.49
C ILE A 487 0.49 32.54 42.47
N GLU A 488 -0.63 33.14 42.07
CA GLU A 488 -1.88 33.17 42.86
C GLU A 488 -2.43 31.76 43.10
N PHE A 489 -2.48 30.88 42.09
CA PHE A 489 -2.92 29.49 42.26
C PHE A 489 -1.97 28.69 43.15
N GLU A 490 -0.65 28.88 43.05
CA GLU A 490 0.32 28.24 43.95
C GLU A 490 0.21 28.75 45.39
N ASN A 491 -0.03 30.06 45.58
CA ASN A 491 -0.26 30.63 46.91
C ASN A 491 -1.57 30.13 47.51
N ALA A 492 -2.68 30.14 46.75
CA ALA A 492 -3.98 29.65 47.19
C ALA A 492 -3.97 28.14 47.48
N ALA A 493 -3.33 27.34 46.63
CA ALA A 493 -3.17 25.91 46.87
C ALA A 493 -2.30 25.64 48.11
N ARG A 494 -1.19 26.38 48.29
CA ARG A 494 -0.35 26.29 49.50
C ARG A 494 -1.11 26.69 50.76
N GLU A 495 -1.86 27.79 50.75
CA GLU A 495 -2.66 28.21 51.91
C GLU A 495 -3.77 27.21 52.24
N ALA A 496 -4.43 26.63 51.23
CA ALA A 496 -5.45 25.61 51.42
C ALA A 496 -4.86 24.32 52.01
N VAL A 497 -3.77 23.81 51.43
CA VAL A 497 -3.05 22.60 51.92
C VAL A 497 -2.51 22.81 53.32
N ASN A 498 -1.82 23.92 53.57
CA ASN A 498 -1.37 24.28 54.92
C ASN A 498 -2.55 24.37 55.89
N GLY A 499 -3.67 24.93 55.46
CA GLY A 499 -4.93 25.05 56.21
C GLY A 499 -5.62 23.73 56.58
N LEU A 500 -5.12 22.58 56.11
CA LEU A 500 -5.54 21.25 56.56
C LEU A 500 -4.84 20.84 57.87
N PHE A 501 -3.72 21.49 58.22
CA PHE A 501 -2.85 21.12 59.34
C PHE A 501 -2.92 22.09 60.52
N THR A 502 -2.58 21.56 61.70
CA THR A 502 -2.47 22.35 62.93
C THR A 502 -1.39 23.43 62.79
N SER A 503 -1.69 24.65 63.25
CA SER A 503 -0.84 25.85 63.08
C SER A 503 -0.51 26.21 61.62
N LYS A 504 -1.25 25.68 60.64
CA LYS A 504 -1.02 25.88 59.19
C LYS A 504 0.37 25.42 58.69
N ASP A 505 0.91 24.34 59.23
CA ASP A 505 2.20 23.74 58.81
C ASP A 505 2.03 22.24 58.49
N PRO A 506 2.26 21.80 57.23
CA PRO A 506 2.22 20.38 56.83
C PRO A 506 3.15 19.43 57.60
N LYS A 507 4.09 19.93 58.40
CA LYS A 507 4.87 19.10 59.34
C LYS A 507 4.02 18.55 60.47
N ASN A 508 3.03 19.32 60.94
CA ASN A 508 2.16 18.95 62.05
C ASN A 508 1.08 17.93 61.62
N ASP A 509 0.24 17.50 62.57
CA ASP A 509 -0.94 16.69 62.28
C ASP A 509 -2.10 17.54 61.76
N ILE A 510 -3.01 16.90 61.02
CA ILE A 510 -4.26 17.50 60.56
C ILE A 510 -5.05 18.15 61.69
N LYS A 511 -5.64 19.30 61.39
CA LYS A 511 -6.43 20.08 62.34
C LYS A 511 -7.61 19.29 62.90
N THR A 512 -8.04 19.64 64.11
CA THR A 512 -9.26 19.11 64.71
C THR A 512 -10.47 19.47 63.85
N GLY A 513 -11.32 18.48 63.55
CA GLY A 513 -12.52 18.69 62.74
C GLY A 513 -12.31 18.83 61.24
N LEU A 514 -11.11 18.49 60.71
CA LEU A 514 -10.89 18.41 59.26
C LEU A 514 -11.91 17.49 58.58
N THR A 515 -12.46 17.94 57.47
CA THR A 515 -13.45 17.21 56.65
C THR A 515 -12.91 16.84 55.27
N GLN A 516 -13.49 15.81 54.63
CA GLN A 516 -13.12 15.42 53.27
C GLN A 516 -13.32 16.58 52.27
N ALA A 517 -14.39 17.36 52.42
CA ALA A 517 -14.69 18.50 51.55
C ALA A 517 -13.59 19.58 51.56
N GLU A 518 -12.86 19.74 52.67
CA GLU A 518 -11.73 20.67 52.75
C GLU A 518 -10.49 20.13 52.01
N ILE A 519 -10.28 18.80 52.04
CA ILE A 519 -9.22 18.16 51.25
C ILE A 519 -9.56 18.24 49.76
N ASP A 520 -10.82 17.96 49.38
CA ASP A 520 -11.29 18.07 47.99
C ASP A 520 -11.18 19.51 47.46
N ALA A 521 -11.48 20.51 48.29
CA ALA A 521 -11.29 21.93 47.95
C ALA A 521 -9.82 22.29 47.75
N ALA A 522 -8.92 21.78 48.60
CA ALA A 522 -7.47 21.95 48.41
C ALA A 522 -6.96 21.22 47.15
N GLN A 523 -7.45 20.02 46.86
CA GLN A 523 -7.16 19.28 45.61
C GLN A 523 -7.60 20.07 44.37
N ALA A 524 -8.78 20.71 44.40
CA ALA A 524 -9.27 21.54 43.32
C ALA A 524 -8.39 22.78 43.05
N LEU A 525 -7.69 23.29 44.07
CA LEU A 525 -6.70 24.36 43.92
C LEU A 525 -5.35 23.83 43.41
N ILE A 526 -4.85 22.71 43.94
CA ILE A 526 -3.66 22.01 43.42
C ILE A 526 -3.82 21.68 41.93
N ASN A 527 -5.03 21.31 41.49
CA ASN A 527 -5.30 21.00 40.10
C ASN A 527 -5.06 22.18 39.14
N LYS A 528 -5.20 23.43 39.63
CA LYS A 528 -4.91 24.66 38.87
C LYS A 528 -3.42 25.00 38.80
N VAL A 529 -2.58 24.38 39.63
CA VAL A 529 -1.12 24.53 39.57
C VAL A 529 -0.59 23.81 38.33
N THR A 530 0.13 24.55 37.48
CA THR A 530 0.77 24.03 36.25
C THR A 530 2.25 23.65 36.45
N ASP A 531 2.94 24.24 37.43
CA ASP A 531 4.31 23.87 37.83
C ASP A 531 4.36 22.43 38.38
N PRO A 532 4.99 21.46 37.69
CA PRO A 532 4.92 20.05 38.07
C PRO A 532 5.60 19.75 39.42
N ALA A 533 6.68 20.46 39.75
CA ALA A 533 7.42 20.23 40.98
C ALA A 533 6.67 20.78 42.20
N LYS A 534 6.11 21.99 42.10
CA LYS A 534 5.26 22.58 43.14
C LYS A 534 3.98 21.77 43.33
N LYS A 535 3.34 21.32 42.23
CA LYS A 535 2.16 20.45 42.27
C LYS A 535 2.44 19.13 43.00
N ALA A 536 3.57 18.48 42.69
CA ALA A 536 3.96 17.23 43.35
C ALA A 536 4.21 17.41 44.86
N ALA A 537 4.85 18.50 45.28
CA ALA A 537 5.07 18.80 46.70
C ALA A 537 3.74 19.04 47.44
N LEU A 538 2.87 19.90 46.90
CA LEU A 538 1.55 20.17 47.47
C LEU A 538 0.67 18.91 47.50
N GLN A 539 0.77 18.05 46.50
CA GLN A 539 0.07 16.76 46.45
C GLN A 539 0.60 15.80 47.52
N ALA A 540 1.90 15.78 47.82
CA ALA A 540 2.45 14.94 48.88
C ALA A 540 1.92 15.36 50.26
N ASP A 541 1.86 16.66 50.53
CA ASP A 541 1.27 17.22 51.75
C ASP A 541 -0.25 16.93 51.81
N LEU A 542 -0.99 17.11 50.71
CA LEU A 542 -2.41 16.73 50.64
C LEU A 542 -2.62 15.24 50.92
N ASN A 543 -1.79 14.38 50.34
CA ASN A 543 -1.85 12.93 50.56
C ASN A 543 -1.55 12.56 52.02
N LYS A 544 -0.66 13.29 52.71
CA LYS A 544 -0.46 13.17 54.17
C LYS A 544 -1.74 13.54 54.92
N ALA A 545 -2.39 14.65 54.56
CA ALA A 545 -3.64 15.07 55.20
C ALA A 545 -4.76 14.03 55.00
N GLN A 546 -4.91 13.50 53.78
CA GLN A 546 -5.86 12.43 53.46
C GLN A 546 -5.56 11.18 54.29
N SER A 547 -4.31 10.69 54.28
CA SER A 547 -3.89 9.52 55.05
C SER A 547 -4.16 9.65 56.55
N GLN A 548 -3.96 10.84 57.12
CA GLN A 548 -4.30 11.09 58.53
C GLN A 548 -5.82 11.21 58.78
N LEU A 549 -6.60 11.75 57.83
CA LEU A 549 -8.06 11.80 57.93
C LEU A 549 -8.68 10.40 57.81
N ASP A 550 -8.19 9.59 56.87
CA ASP A 550 -8.55 8.18 56.72
C ASP A 550 -8.25 7.41 58.00
N THR A 551 -7.06 7.64 58.59
CA THR A 551 -6.67 7.02 59.87
C THR A 551 -7.59 7.43 61.02
N LYS A 552 -7.93 8.72 61.18
CA LYS A 552 -8.87 9.18 62.21
C LYS A 552 -10.29 8.63 61.97
N THR A 553 -10.72 8.53 60.71
CA THR A 553 -12.03 7.99 60.33
C THR A 553 -12.10 6.49 60.63
N ALA A 554 -11.06 5.72 60.29
CA ALA A 554 -10.94 4.31 60.62
C ALA A 554 -10.86 4.06 62.14
N GLN A 555 -10.20 4.94 62.90
CA GLN A 555 -10.20 4.88 64.37
C GLN A 555 -11.58 5.15 64.97
N ALA A 556 -12.29 6.19 64.51
CA ALA A 556 -13.65 6.49 64.96
C ALA A 556 -14.63 5.36 64.62
N GLU A 557 -14.49 4.78 63.42
CA GLU A 557 -15.26 3.60 62.98
C GLU A 557 -14.93 2.37 63.85
N ALA A 558 -13.66 2.07 64.11
CA ALA A 558 -13.27 0.96 65.00
C ALA A 558 -13.82 1.16 66.42
N GLU A 559 -13.86 2.39 66.94
CA GLU A 559 -14.44 2.67 68.25
C GLU A 559 -15.98 2.54 68.25
N ALA A 560 -16.66 2.95 67.17
CA ALA A 560 -18.09 2.72 66.98
C ALA A 560 -18.42 1.21 66.90
N GLN A 561 -17.65 0.44 66.12
CA GLN A 561 -17.74 -1.01 66.03
C GLN A 561 -17.50 -1.69 67.38
N ASN A 562 -16.54 -1.21 68.18
CA ASN A 562 -16.26 -1.75 69.51
C ASN A 562 -17.43 -1.50 70.47
N LYS A 563 -17.97 -0.28 70.51
CA LYS A 563 -19.13 0.08 71.37
C LYS A 563 -20.40 -0.67 70.96
N ALA A 564 -20.66 -0.79 69.66
CA ALA A 564 -21.79 -1.56 69.15
C ALA A 564 -21.62 -3.07 69.45
N ARG A 565 -20.42 -3.63 69.28
CA ARG A 565 -20.10 -5.02 69.62
C ARG A 565 -20.25 -5.30 71.11
N GLU A 566 -19.78 -4.41 71.98
CA GLU A 566 -19.95 -4.58 73.43
C GLU A 566 -21.43 -4.55 73.82
N ALA A 567 -22.21 -3.59 73.29
CA ALA A 567 -23.64 -3.51 73.54
C ALA A 567 -24.39 -4.77 73.10
N VAL A 568 -24.16 -5.23 71.86
CA VAL A 568 -24.75 -6.47 71.33
C VAL A 568 -24.33 -7.68 72.15
N ASN A 569 -23.05 -7.83 72.50
CA ASN A 569 -22.58 -8.94 73.31
C ASN A 569 -23.26 -8.99 74.69
N ASN A 570 -23.45 -7.83 75.35
CA ASN A 570 -24.06 -7.73 76.68
C ASN A 570 -25.54 -8.18 76.71
N LEU A 571 -26.23 -8.27 75.57
CA LEU A 571 -27.58 -8.83 75.47
C LEU A 571 -27.61 -10.33 75.79
N PHE A 572 -26.48 -11.02 75.64
CA PHE A 572 -26.38 -12.47 75.78
C PHE A 572 -25.67 -12.90 77.07
N THR A 573 -26.11 -14.03 77.60
CA THR A 573 -25.45 -14.72 78.72
C THR A 573 -23.99 -15.02 78.37
N ASN A 574 -23.08 -14.81 79.32
CA ASN A 574 -21.62 -14.89 79.13
C ASN A 574 -21.05 -13.94 78.05
N LYS A 575 -21.78 -12.87 77.69
CA LYS A 575 -21.39 -11.88 76.67
C LYS A 575 -21.09 -12.45 75.28
N ASN A 576 -21.80 -13.51 74.89
CA ASN A 576 -21.55 -14.28 73.66
C ASN A 576 -22.79 -14.29 72.74
N PRO A 577 -22.77 -13.64 71.56
CA PRO A 577 -23.87 -13.66 70.59
C PRO A 577 -24.28 -15.05 70.09
N ASN A 578 -23.43 -16.06 70.29
CA ASN A 578 -23.79 -17.44 69.99
C ASN A 578 -24.66 -18.13 71.07
N GLY A 579 -24.81 -17.52 72.25
CA GLY A 579 -25.58 -18.04 73.37
C GLY A 579 -27.06 -17.58 73.40
N THR A 580 -27.64 -17.69 74.59
CA THR A 580 -29.00 -17.23 74.89
C THR A 580 -29.02 -15.82 75.46
N ILE A 581 -30.07 -15.05 75.19
CA ILE A 581 -30.29 -13.74 75.81
C ILE A 581 -30.33 -13.82 77.34
N THR A 582 -30.01 -12.72 78.02
CA THR A 582 -30.05 -12.67 79.49
C THR A 582 -31.49 -12.75 80.02
N GLY A 583 -31.66 -13.32 81.22
CA GLY A 583 -32.99 -13.58 81.80
C GLY A 583 -33.83 -12.32 82.03
N THR A 584 -33.17 -11.18 82.29
CA THR A 584 -33.75 -9.87 82.60
C THR A 584 -33.94 -8.95 81.39
N MET A 585 -33.56 -9.38 80.18
CA MET A 585 -33.53 -8.51 79.01
C MET A 585 -34.92 -8.03 78.56
N THR A 586 -34.97 -6.79 78.08
CA THR A 586 -36.16 -6.06 77.64
C THR A 586 -35.98 -5.51 76.21
N GLN A 587 -37.07 -5.00 75.61
CA GLN A 587 -37.00 -4.35 74.30
C GLN A 587 -36.10 -3.10 74.32
N ALA A 588 -36.08 -2.35 75.42
CA ALA A 588 -35.25 -1.16 75.54
C ALA A 588 -33.74 -1.46 75.45
N ASP A 589 -33.31 -2.65 75.85
CA ASP A 589 -31.93 -3.10 75.73
C ASP A 589 -31.55 -3.37 74.26
N ILE A 590 -32.47 -3.93 73.46
CA ILE A 590 -32.30 -4.09 72.01
C ILE A 590 -32.18 -2.71 71.34
N ASP A 591 -33.11 -1.79 71.65
CA ASP A 591 -33.17 -0.47 71.02
C ASP A 591 -31.90 0.36 71.30
N ALA A 592 -31.33 0.23 72.52
CA ALA A 592 -30.07 0.85 72.88
C ALA A 592 -28.86 0.30 72.08
N ALA A 593 -28.81 -1.01 71.86
CA ALA A 593 -27.80 -1.63 71.01
C ALA A 593 -27.98 -1.24 69.52
N GLN A 594 -29.22 -1.16 69.03
CA GLN A 594 -29.55 -0.69 67.68
C GLN A 594 -29.04 0.74 67.44
N ALA A 595 -29.21 1.64 68.42
CA ALA A 595 -28.74 3.02 68.33
C ALA A 595 -27.20 3.14 68.22
N LEU A 596 -26.46 2.14 68.71
CA LEU A 596 -25.01 2.06 68.57
C LEU A 596 -24.60 1.43 67.23
N ILE A 597 -25.28 0.36 66.79
CA ILE A 597 -25.09 -0.24 65.45
C ILE A 597 -25.37 0.79 64.35
N ASN A 598 -26.36 1.67 64.54
CA ASN A 598 -26.68 2.72 63.58
C ASN A 598 -25.50 3.69 63.32
N LYS A 599 -24.59 3.85 64.29
CA LYS A 599 -23.38 4.69 64.19
C LYS A 599 -22.19 3.99 63.53
N VAL A 600 -22.24 2.68 63.32
CA VAL A 600 -21.26 1.91 62.55
C VAL A 600 -21.44 2.23 61.06
N THR A 601 -20.36 2.52 60.35
CA THR A 601 -20.38 2.89 58.93
C THR A 601 -19.90 1.77 58.01
N ASP A 602 -19.07 0.84 58.49
CA ASP A 602 -18.70 -0.38 57.77
C ASP A 602 -19.96 -1.24 57.53
N PRO A 603 -20.40 -1.45 56.27
CA PRO A 603 -21.63 -2.17 55.99
C PRO A 603 -21.54 -3.65 56.36
N THR A 604 -20.35 -4.25 56.30
CA THR A 604 -20.12 -5.65 56.65
C THR A 604 -20.19 -5.82 58.16
N LYS A 605 -19.45 -5.00 58.91
CA LYS A 605 -19.47 -5.07 60.39
C LYS A 605 -20.82 -4.67 60.96
N LYS A 606 -21.49 -3.69 60.35
CA LYS A 606 -22.87 -3.32 60.68
C LYS A 606 -23.83 -4.48 60.42
N ALA A 607 -23.71 -5.19 59.30
CA ALA A 607 -24.54 -6.36 58.99
C ALA A 607 -24.29 -7.53 59.96
N GLU A 608 -23.03 -7.81 60.33
CA GLU A 608 -22.70 -8.82 61.35
C GLU A 608 -23.33 -8.48 62.71
N LEU A 609 -23.11 -7.25 63.20
CA LEU A 609 -23.68 -6.80 64.48
C LEU A 609 -25.20 -6.74 64.45
N GLN A 610 -25.79 -6.35 63.30
CA GLN A 610 -27.23 -6.39 63.09
C GLN A 610 -27.77 -7.82 63.07
N ALA A 611 -27.04 -8.79 62.53
CA ALA A 611 -27.45 -10.20 62.56
C ALA A 611 -27.45 -10.75 64.00
N ASP A 612 -26.43 -10.42 64.79
CA ASP A 612 -26.36 -10.76 66.22
C ASP A 612 -27.46 -10.03 67.03
N LEU A 613 -27.74 -8.76 66.74
CA LEU A 613 -28.86 -8.03 67.37
C LEU A 613 -30.22 -8.61 66.97
N ASN A 614 -30.42 -8.94 65.69
CA ASN A 614 -31.63 -9.59 65.20
C ASN A 614 -31.83 -10.96 65.85
N LYS A 615 -30.75 -11.66 66.21
CA LYS A 615 -30.79 -12.92 66.96
C LYS A 615 -31.18 -12.68 68.42
N ALA A 616 -30.72 -11.61 69.05
CA ALA A 616 -31.16 -11.20 70.39
C ALA A 616 -32.66 -10.82 70.39
N GLN A 617 -33.10 -10.02 69.42
CA GLN A 617 -34.51 -9.67 69.19
C GLN A 617 -35.34 -10.94 68.95
N SER A 618 -34.91 -11.82 68.03
CA SER A 618 -35.63 -13.07 67.73
C SER A 618 -35.76 -13.98 68.94
N GLN A 619 -34.78 -14.00 69.85
CA GLN A 619 -34.89 -14.76 71.10
C GLN A 619 -35.80 -14.08 72.14
N LEU A 620 -35.86 -12.75 72.17
CA LEU A 620 -36.77 -12.00 73.04
C LEU A 620 -38.23 -12.12 72.55
N ASP A 621 -38.42 -12.03 71.23
CA ASP A 621 -39.68 -12.28 70.54
C ASP A 621 -40.13 -13.73 70.75
N ALA A 622 -39.23 -14.70 70.57
CA ALA A 622 -39.53 -16.11 70.83
C ALA A 622 -39.92 -16.35 72.30
N LYS A 623 -39.19 -15.77 73.27
CA LYS A 623 -39.52 -15.86 74.70
C LYS A 623 -40.89 -15.26 75.02
N THR A 624 -41.27 -14.16 74.37
CA THR A 624 -42.56 -13.50 74.54
C THR A 624 -43.69 -14.28 73.86
N ALA A 625 -43.49 -14.68 72.60
CA ALA A 625 -44.44 -15.46 71.82
C ALA A 625 -44.66 -16.87 72.40
N GLN A 626 -43.64 -17.47 73.02
CA GLN A 626 -43.73 -18.73 73.76
C GLN A 626 -44.72 -18.62 74.91
N ALA A 627 -44.60 -17.60 75.76
CA ALA A 627 -45.50 -17.37 76.88
C ALA A 627 -46.95 -17.11 76.42
N GLU A 628 -47.15 -16.42 75.29
CA GLU A 628 -48.48 -16.20 74.73
C GLU A 628 -49.06 -17.46 74.07
N ALA A 629 -48.24 -18.26 73.39
CA ALA A 629 -48.62 -19.53 72.80
C ALA A 629 -49.01 -20.57 73.86
N GLU A 630 -48.28 -20.64 74.99
CA GLU A 630 -48.61 -21.54 76.11
C GLU A 630 -50.01 -21.30 76.69
N ASN A 631 -50.43 -20.05 76.74
CA ASN A 631 -51.76 -19.68 77.23
C ASN A 631 -52.86 -20.03 76.22
N LYS A 632 -52.69 -19.69 74.94
CA LYS A 632 -53.67 -20.00 73.88
C LYS A 632 -53.80 -21.50 73.61
N ALA A 633 -52.69 -22.24 73.66
CA ALA A 633 -52.69 -23.70 73.50
C ALA A 633 -53.45 -24.40 74.63
N ARG A 634 -53.22 -23.97 75.89
CA ARG A 634 -53.91 -24.52 77.07
C ARG A 634 -55.42 -24.32 77.03
N GLU A 635 -55.88 -23.16 76.61
CA GLU A 635 -57.31 -22.88 76.47
C GLU A 635 -57.96 -23.75 75.37
N ALA A 636 -57.29 -23.90 74.22
CA ALA A 636 -57.79 -24.70 73.11
C ALA A 636 -57.92 -26.19 73.44
N VAL A 637 -56.89 -26.79 74.07
CA VAL A 637 -56.92 -28.21 74.47
C VAL A 637 -58.06 -28.52 75.43
N ASN A 638 -58.24 -27.68 76.46
CA ASN A 638 -59.29 -27.89 77.44
C ASN A 638 -60.69 -27.94 76.79
N ASN A 639 -60.97 -27.06 75.82
CA ASN A 639 -62.28 -26.97 75.16
C ASN A 639 -62.68 -28.21 74.32
N LEU A 640 -61.76 -29.13 74.01
CA LEU A 640 -62.05 -30.37 73.27
C LEU A 640 -62.85 -31.40 74.08
N PHE A 641 -62.76 -31.29 75.41
CA PHE A 641 -63.33 -32.22 76.36
C PHE A 641 -64.62 -31.68 76.98
N THR A 642 -65.52 -32.60 77.32
CA THR A 642 -66.75 -32.25 78.05
C THR A 642 -66.37 -31.61 79.40
N ASN A 643 -67.07 -30.54 79.80
CA ASN A 643 -66.77 -29.70 80.98
C ASN A 643 -65.43 -28.94 80.95
N LYS A 644 -64.73 -28.89 79.81
CA LYS A 644 -63.41 -28.25 79.65
C LYS A 644 -62.28 -28.85 80.50
N ASP A 645 -62.39 -30.14 80.82
CA ASP A 645 -61.41 -30.90 81.61
C ASP A 645 -60.75 -32.01 80.76
N PRO A 646 -59.43 -31.94 80.48
CA PRO A 646 -58.68 -32.97 79.75
C PRO A 646 -58.78 -34.39 80.32
N ASN A 647 -59.25 -34.55 81.56
CA ASN A 647 -59.45 -35.87 82.16
C ASN A 647 -60.69 -36.60 81.61
N GLY A 648 -61.66 -35.89 81.00
CA GLY A 648 -62.93 -36.45 80.52
C GLY A 648 -62.92 -37.14 79.14
N ASN A 649 -64.13 -37.29 78.58
CA ASN A 649 -64.36 -37.76 77.21
C ASN A 649 -64.47 -36.58 76.22
N ILE A 650 -64.09 -36.83 74.97
CA ILE A 650 -64.31 -35.92 73.84
C ILE A 650 -65.80 -35.59 73.65
N THR A 651 -66.10 -34.41 73.11
CA THR A 651 -67.49 -34.04 72.81
C THR A 651 -68.03 -34.81 71.60
N ASN A 652 -69.33 -35.14 71.59
CA ASN A 652 -69.92 -35.99 70.52
C ASN A 652 -69.85 -35.37 69.11
N THR A 653 -69.79 -34.03 69.06
CA THR A 653 -69.68 -33.20 67.85
C THR A 653 -68.25 -32.88 67.44
N MET A 654 -67.24 -33.31 68.22
CA MET A 654 -65.83 -33.02 67.95
C MET A 654 -65.38 -33.60 66.61
N THR A 655 -64.60 -32.80 65.86
CA THR A 655 -64.07 -33.13 64.54
C THR A 655 -62.54 -33.08 64.54
N GLN A 656 -61.93 -33.58 63.46
CA GLN A 656 -60.47 -33.50 63.30
C GLN A 656 -59.99 -32.04 63.23
N ALA A 657 -60.80 -31.15 62.67
CA ALA A 657 -60.48 -29.72 62.58
C ALA A 657 -60.35 -29.06 63.98
N ASP A 658 -61.11 -29.53 64.97
CA ASP A 658 -61.00 -29.04 66.35
C ASP A 658 -59.68 -29.50 66.99
N ILE A 659 -59.30 -30.77 66.78
CA ILE A 659 -58.00 -31.30 67.21
C ILE A 659 -56.84 -30.56 66.51
N ASP A 660 -56.91 -30.39 65.19
CA ASP A 660 -55.89 -29.71 64.40
C ASP A 660 -55.73 -28.23 64.82
N ALA A 661 -56.83 -27.55 65.15
CA ALA A 661 -56.79 -26.18 65.66
C ALA A 661 -56.07 -26.08 67.01
N ALA A 662 -56.34 -27.01 67.94
CA ALA A 662 -55.60 -27.09 69.19
C ALA A 662 -54.13 -27.51 68.97
N GLN A 663 -53.86 -28.46 68.07
CA GLN A 663 -52.53 -28.92 67.69
C GLN A 663 -51.68 -27.78 67.12
N ALA A 664 -52.27 -26.92 66.27
CA ALA A 664 -51.62 -25.76 65.68
C ALA A 664 -51.24 -24.70 66.73
N LEU A 665 -51.97 -24.62 67.85
CA LEU A 665 -51.63 -23.74 68.97
C LEU A 665 -50.56 -24.37 69.88
N ILE A 666 -50.66 -25.67 70.20
CA ILE A 666 -49.61 -26.42 70.94
C ILE A 666 -48.29 -26.40 70.16
N ASN A 667 -48.33 -26.49 68.83
CA ASN A 667 -47.13 -26.47 68.01
C ASN A 667 -46.35 -25.15 68.11
N LYS A 668 -47.02 -24.04 68.44
CA LYS A 668 -46.39 -22.73 68.71
C LYS A 668 -45.77 -22.63 70.10
N VAL A 669 -46.07 -23.55 71.02
CA VAL A 669 -45.37 -23.67 72.31
C VAL A 669 -43.97 -24.26 72.06
N THR A 670 -42.94 -23.55 72.52
CA THR A 670 -41.54 -23.98 72.40
C THR A 670 -40.96 -24.57 73.68
N ASP A 671 -41.57 -24.35 74.85
CA ASP A 671 -41.18 -25.07 76.08
C ASP A 671 -41.48 -26.57 75.92
N PRO A 672 -40.48 -27.46 75.95
CA PRO A 672 -40.71 -28.88 75.70
C PRO A 672 -41.53 -29.54 76.82
N THR A 673 -41.47 -29.05 78.05
CA THR A 673 -42.22 -29.61 79.20
C THR A 673 -43.69 -29.18 79.18
N LYS A 674 -43.98 -27.91 78.87
CA LYS A 674 -45.36 -27.40 78.72
C LYS A 674 -46.01 -27.93 77.47
N LYS A 675 -45.26 -27.99 76.35
CA LYS A 675 -45.71 -28.60 75.10
C LYS A 675 -46.03 -30.07 75.32
N ALA A 676 -45.16 -30.85 75.98
CA ALA A 676 -45.41 -32.27 76.25
C ALA A 676 -46.66 -32.50 77.10
N ALA A 677 -46.91 -31.67 78.12
CA ALA A 677 -48.12 -31.76 78.94
C ALA A 677 -49.40 -31.53 78.10
N LEU A 678 -49.47 -30.41 77.37
CA LEU A 678 -50.61 -30.10 76.50
C LEU A 678 -50.78 -31.10 75.35
N GLN A 679 -49.67 -31.62 74.81
CA GLN A 679 -49.66 -32.64 73.77
C GLN A 679 -50.18 -33.98 74.29
N ALA A 680 -49.90 -34.35 75.55
CA ALA A 680 -50.45 -35.58 76.14
C ALA A 680 -51.98 -35.52 76.25
N ASP A 681 -52.50 -34.38 76.71
CA ASP A 681 -53.93 -34.10 76.76
C ASP A 681 -54.56 -34.09 75.37
N LEU A 682 -53.95 -33.41 74.40
CA LEU A 682 -54.43 -33.42 73.01
C LEU A 682 -54.39 -34.83 72.39
N ASN A 683 -53.32 -35.60 72.59
CA ASN A 683 -53.18 -36.96 72.10
C ASN A 683 -54.28 -37.87 72.64
N LYS A 684 -54.79 -37.61 73.84
CA LYS A 684 -55.92 -38.34 74.43
C LYS A 684 -57.23 -38.01 73.71
N ALA A 685 -57.49 -36.74 73.38
CA ALA A 685 -58.63 -36.36 72.55
C ALA A 685 -58.52 -36.93 71.13
N GLN A 686 -57.35 -36.79 70.50
CA GLN A 686 -57.03 -37.36 69.19
C GLN A 686 -57.25 -38.87 69.16
N SER A 687 -56.77 -39.61 70.16
CA SER A 687 -56.94 -41.08 70.22
C SER A 687 -58.40 -41.51 70.32
N GLN A 688 -59.24 -40.77 71.06
CA GLN A 688 -60.68 -41.04 71.14
C GLN A 688 -61.41 -40.71 69.82
N LEU A 689 -60.95 -39.70 69.08
CA LEU A 689 -61.48 -39.38 67.75
C LEU A 689 -60.99 -40.38 66.69
N ASP A 690 -59.71 -40.71 66.69
CA ASP A 690 -59.08 -41.65 65.77
C ASP A 690 -59.72 -43.03 65.87
N ALA A 691 -60.00 -43.52 67.08
CA ALA A 691 -60.72 -44.78 67.25
C ALA A 691 -62.11 -44.76 66.57
N LYS A 692 -62.82 -43.64 66.65
CA LYS A 692 -64.15 -43.43 66.05
C LYS A 692 -64.07 -43.26 64.52
N THR A 693 -63.07 -42.52 64.02
CA THR A 693 -62.89 -42.21 62.59
C THR A 693 -62.24 -43.38 61.83
N THR A 694 -61.23 -44.03 62.40
CA THR A 694 -60.46 -45.12 61.76
C THR A 694 -61.35 -46.30 61.37
N GLN A 695 -62.35 -46.65 62.19
CA GLN A 695 -63.27 -47.74 61.85
C GLN A 695 -64.11 -47.41 60.61
N ALA A 696 -64.71 -46.22 60.55
CA ALA A 696 -65.50 -45.76 59.40
C ALA A 696 -64.63 -45.56 58.14
N GLU A 697 -63.39 -45.08 58.31
CA GLU A 697 -62.45 -44.94 57.19
C GLU A 697 -61.94 -46.28 56.65
N ALA A 698 -61.68 -47.28 57.51
CA ALA A 698 -61.23 -48.59 57.07
C ALA A 698 -62.25 -49.25 56.13
N GLU A 699 -63.54 -49.20 56.49
CA GLU A 699 -64.64 -49.71 55.66
C GLU A 699 -64.79 -48.99 54.32
N ASN A 700 -64.60 -47.66 54.30
CA ASN A 700 -64.70 -46.86 53.07
C ASN A 700 -63.48 -47.05 52.17
N LYS A 701 -62.26 -47.01 52.72
CA LYS A 701 -60.99 -47.17 51.99
C LYS A 701 -60.87 -48.58 51.38
N ALA A 702 -61.27 -49.62 52.11
CA ALA A 702 -61.31 -50.98 51.57
C ALA A 702 -62.31 -51.13 50.41
N ARG A 703 -63.50 -50.50 50.52
CA ARG A 703 -64.53 -50.54 49.48
C ARG A 703 -64.14 -49.78 48.22
N GLU A 704 -63.59 -48.57 48.38
CA GLU A 704 -63.13 -47.78 47.24
C GLU A 704 -61.93 -48.46 46.53
N ALA A 705 -60.98 -49.01 47.28
CA ALA A 705 -59.82 -49.68 46.71
C ALA A 705 -60.23 -50.84 45.79
N VAL A 706 -61.14 -51.71 46.25
CA VAL A 706 -61.65 -52.85 45.44
C VAL A 706 -62.43 -52.38 44.22
N ASN A 707 -63.34 -51.41 44.37
CA ASN A 707 -64.13 -50.91 43.26
C ASN A 707 -63.26 -50.27 42.16
N ASN A 708 -62.24 -49.49 42.55
CA ASN A 708 -61.31 -48.83 41.62
C ASN A 708 -60.48 -49.83 40.77
N LEU A 709 -60.48 -51.12 41.11
CA LEU A 709 -59.84 -52.14 40.30
C LEU A 709 -60.58 -52.38 38.97
N PHE A 710 -61.82 -51.92 38.85
CA PHE A 710 -62.67 -52.18 37.69
C PHE A 710 -63.04 -50.90 36.96
N THR A 711 -63.20 -51.03 35.65
CA THR A 711 -63.71 -49.97 34.79
C THR A 711 -65.11 -49.56 35.27
N ASN A 712 -65.39 -48.26 35.28
CA ASN A 712 -66.60 -47.65 35.88
C ASN A 712 -66.76 -47.86 37.40
N LYS A 713 -65.72 -48.31 38.11
CA LYS A 713 -65.74 -48.63 39.54
C LYS A 713 -66.76 -49.71 39.96
N ASP A 714 -67.14 -50.59 39.02
CA ASP A 714 -68.08 -51.70 39.25
C ASP A 714 -67.35 -53.05 39.31
N PRO A 715 -67.34 -53.74 40.47
CA PRO A 715 -66.72 -55.07 40.63
C PRO A 715 -67.19 -56.21 39.73
N ASN A 716 -68.18 -55.99 38.86
CA ASN A 716 -68.61 -56.97 37.86
C ASN A 716 -68.09 -56.67 36.44
N GLY A 717 -67.35 -55.56 36.26
CA GLY A 717 -66.78 -55.13 34.99
C GLY A 717 -65.42 -55.76 34.63
N THR A 718 -64.78 -55.20 33.61
CA THR A 718 -63.39 -55.50 33.27
C THR A 718 -62.41 -54.64 34.06
N ILE A 719 -61.23 -55.17 34.37
CA ILE A 719 -60.18 -54.41 35.07
C ILE A 719 -59.78 -53.14 34.33
N THR A 720 -59.35 -52.14 35.09
CA THR A 720 -58.83 -50.90 34.50
C THR A 720 -57.55 -51.17 33.69
N GLY A 721 -57.35 -50.41 32.62
CA GLY A 721 -56.27 -50.66 31.65
C GLY A 721 -54.85 -50.54 32.22
N THR A 722 -54.67 -49.88 33.36
CA THR A 722 -53.39 -49.57 34.00
C THR A 722 -53.03 -50.49 35.17
N MET A 723 -53.87 -51.51 35.44
CA MET A 723 -53.75 -52.41 36.57
C MET A 723 -52.38 -53.10 36.69
N THR A 724 -51.88 -53.22 37.92
CA THR A 724 -50.68 -53.99 38.27
C THR A 724 -50.98 -54.98 39.41
N GLN A 725 -50.04 -55.88 39.69
CA GLN A 725 -50.19 -56.85 40.77
C GLN A 725 -50.28 -56.15 42.14
N ALA A 726 -49.48 -55.10 42.31
CA ALA A 726 -49.39 -54.35 43.55
C ALA A 726 -50.70 -53.62 43.90
N ASP A 727 -51.50 -53.22 42.91
CA ASP A 727 -52.79 -52.56 43.15
C ASP A 727 -53.81 -53.51 43.81
N ILE A 728 -53.75 -54.79 43.44
CA ILE A 728 -54.61 -55.85 43.99
C ILE A 728 -54.14 -56.23 45.40
N ASP A 729 -52.82 -56.39 45.59
CA ASP A 729 -52.24 -56.63 46.92
C ASP A 729 -52.48 -55.45 47.89
N ALA A 730 -52.51 -54.21 47.38
CA ALA A 730 -52.84 -53.02 48.15
C ALA A 730 -54.30 -52.99 48.61
N ALA A 731 -55.25 -53.34 47.73
CA ALA A 731 -56.65 -53.50 48.09
C ALA A 731 -56.83 -54.64 49.12
N GLN A 732 -56.10 -55.76 48.98
CA GLN A 732 -56.09 -56.87 49.94
C GLN A 732 -55.68 -56.40 51.35
N ALA A 733 -54.65 -55.56 51.45
CA ALA A 733 -54.16 -55.04 52.71
C ALA A 733 -55.14 -54.08 53.41
N LEU A 734 -55.98 -53.36 52.64
CA LEU A 734 -57.02 -52.47 53.19
C LEU A 734 -58.23 -53.25 53.71
N ILE A 735 -58.72 -54.24 52.96
CA ILE A 735 -59.78 -55.16 53.42
C ILE A 735 -59.42 -55.79 54.76
N ASN A 736 -58.15 -56.13 54.97
CA ASN A 736 -57.70 -56.76 56.20
C ASN A 736 -57.84 -55.89 57.46
N LYS A 737 -57.91 -54.55 57.32
CA LYS A 737 -58.03 -53.59 58.44
C LYS A 737 -59.48 -53.32 58.87
N VAL A 738 -60.47 -53.80 58.12
CA VAL A 738 -61.88 -53.69 58.51
C VAL A 738 -62.16 -54.62 59.69
N THR A 739 -62.66 -54.07 60.81
CA THR A 739 -63.00 -54.83 62.01
C THR A 739 -64.45 -55.32 62.03
N ASP A 740 -65.35 -54.73 61.23
CA ASP A 740 -66.68 -55.30 60.99
C ASP A 740 -66.56 -56.60 60.15
N PRO A 741 -66.96 -57.76 60.69
CA PRO A 741 -66.75 -59.05 60.01
C PRO A 741 -67.61 -59.22 58.77
N THR A 742 -68.78 -58.56 58.69
CA THR A 742 -69.69 -58.68 57.54
C THR A 742 -69.26 -57.82 56.36
N LYS A 743 -68.76 -56.60 56.59
CA LYS A 743 -68.24 -55.72 55.54
C LYS A 743 -66.97 -56.26 54.90
N LYS A 744 -66.09 -56.86 55.71
CA LYS A 744 -64.81 -57.43 55.26
C LYS A 744 -64.97 -58.57 54.25
N ALA A 745 -65.94 -59.46 54.46
CA ALA A 745 -66.14 -60.65 53.62
C ALA A 745 -66.61 -60.32 52.19
N ALA A 746 -67.48 -59.31 52.02
CA ALA A 746 -68.00 -58.93 50.70
C ALA A 746 -66.87 -58.43 49.77
N LEU A 747 -66.04 -57.53 50.27
CA LEU A 747 -64.95 -56.89 49.51
C LEU A 747 -63.90 -57.89 49.01
N GLN A 748 -63.69 -58.98 49.75
CA GLN A 748 -62.74 -60.03 49.39
C GLN A 748 -63.12 -60.79 48.10
N THR A 749 -64.43 -60.98 47.89
CA THR A 749 -64.95 -61.72 46.71
C THR A 749 -64.66 -60.97 45.42
N ASP A 750 -64.85 -59.65 45.47
CA ASP A 750 -64.69 -58.77 44.32
C ASP A 750 -63.22 -58.57 43.93
N LEU A 751 -62.32 -58.47 44.91
CA LEU A 751 -60.89 -58.39 44.68
C LEU A 751 -60.33 -59.54 43.82
N ASN A 752 -60.79 -60.77 44.08
CA ASN A 752 -60.33 -61.96 43.37
C ASN A 752 -60.65 -61.94 41.86
N LYS A 753 -61.73 -61.26 41.44
CA LYS A 753 -62.09 -61.13 40.01
C LYS A 753 -61.08 -60.27 39.24
N ALA A 754 -60.49 -59.25 39.89
CA ALA A 754 -59.51 -58.38 39.25
C ALA A 754 -58.21 -59.14 38.94
N GLN A 755 -57.79 -60.02 39.86
CA GLN A 755 -56.56 -60.79 39.74
C GLN A 755 -56.51 -61.61 38.45
N SER A 756 -57.57 -62.39 38.21
CA SER A 756 -57.62 -63.29 37.05
C SER A 756 -57.55 -62.57 35.70
N GLN A 757 -58.08 -61.34 35.60
CA GLN A 757 -58.05 -60.58 34.35
C GLN A 757 -56.69 -59.93 34.08
N LEU A 758 -55.95 -59.56 35.14
CA LEU A 758 -54.64 -58.94 35.01
C LEU A 758 -53.60 -59.91 34.43
N ASP A 759 -53.61 -61.16 34.89
CA ASP A 759 -52.61 -62.14 34.47
C ASP A 759 -52.76 -62.54 33.00
N ALA A 760 -54.00 -62.58 32.49
CA ALA A 760 -54.28 -62.73 31.05
C ALA A 760 -53.67 -61.59 30.21
N LYS A 761 -53.73 -60.35 30.71
CA LYS A 761 -53.20 -59.17 29.99
C LYS A 761 -51.68 -59.16 29.89
N LYS A 762 -50.96 -59.59 30.93
CA LYS A 762 -49.48 -59.67 30.95
C LYS A 762 -48.96 -60.59 29.84
N ALA A 763 -49.58 -61.76 29.66
CA ALA A 763 -49.16 -62.75 28.67
C ALA A 763 -49.25 -62.26 27.21
N GLN A 764 -50.22 -61.39 26.90
CA GLN A 764 -50.39 -60.83 25.55
C GLN A 764 -49.29 -59.82 25.19
N ALA A 765 -48.92 -58.94 26.12
CA ALA A 765 -47.90 -57.91 25.91
C ALA A 765 -46.51 -58.50 25.58
N ASP A 766 -46.16 -59.62 26.20
CA ASP A 766 -44.88 -60.31 25.96
C ASP A 766 -44.77 -60.90 24.54
N ALA A 767 -45.89 -61.35 23.96
CA ALA A 767 -45.92 -61.83 22.58
C ALA A 767 -45.70 -60.68 21.58
N GLU A 768 -46.34 -59.53 21.81
CA GLU A 768 -46.19 -58.32 20.99
C GLU A 768 -44.77 -57.77 21.01
N ASN A 769 -44.14 -57.72 22.19
CA ASN A 769 -42.78 -57.18 22.34
C ASN A 769 -41.75 -58.02 21.58
N LYS A 770 -41.82 -59.35 21.66
CA LYS A 770 -40.91 -60.27 20.96
C LYS A 770 -41.07 -60.20 19.44
N ALA A 771 -42.30 -60.09 18.94
CA ALA A 771 -42.55 -59.89 17.51
C ALA A 771 -42.01 -58.54 17.01
N ARG A 772 -42.20 -57.46 17.79
CA ARG A 772 -41.70 -56.13 17.44
C ARG A 772 -40.17 -56.07 17.39
N GLU A 773 -39.48 -56.61 18.38
CA GLU A 773 -38.01 -56.63 18.39
C GLU A 773 -37.44 -57.37 17.17
N ALA A 774 -38.04 -58.51 16.80
CA ALA A 774 -37.60 -59.29 15.64
C ALA A 774 -37.72 -58.51 14.32
N VAL A 775 -38.85 -57.83 14.08
CA VAL A 775 -39.04 -56.98 12.88
C VAL A 775 -38.07 -55.81 12.88
N ASN A 776 -37.95 -55.10 14.00
CA ASN A 776 -37.06 -53.96 14.14
C ASN A 776 -35.60 -54.31 13.83
N ASN A 777 -35.11 -55.47 14.31
CA ASN A 777 -33.73 -55.93 14.09
C ASN A 777 -33.38 -56.17 12.60
N LEU A 778 -34.35 -56.24 11.69
CA LEU A 778 -34.10 -56.35 10.25
C LEU A 778 -33.52 -55.07 9.64
N PHE A 779 -33.64 -53.95 10.36
CA PHE A 779 -33.24 -52.62 9.92
C PHE A 779 -32.05 -52.08 10.71
N THR A 780 -31.26 -51.26 10.03
CA THR A 780 -30.15 -50.51 10.62
C THR A 780 -30.70 -49.62 11.74
N ASN A 781 -29.97 -49.53 12.86
CA ASN A 781 -30.40 -48.87 14.09
C ASN A 781 -31.68 -49.43 14.75
N LYS A 782 -32.17 -50.60 14.31
CA LYS A 782 -33.38 -51.26 14.81
C LYS A 782 -34.68 -50.43 14.60
N ASP A 783 -34.76 -49.63 13.53
CA ASP A 783 -35.92 -48.81 13.18
C ASP A 783 -36.55 -49.28 11.85
N PRO A 784 -37.81 -49.76 11.83
CA PRO A 784 -38.48 -50.23 10.61
C PRO A 784 -38.82 -49.16 9.56
N ASN A 785 -38.50 -47.89 9.81
CA ASN A 785 -38.52 -46.83 8.79
C ASN A 785 -37.13 -46.56 8.19
N GLY A 786 -36.07 -47.18 8.73
CA GLY A 786 -34.70 -47.09 8.24
C GLY A 786 -34.41 -47.99 7.04
N THR A 787 -33.13 -48.16 6.72
CA THR A 787 -32.66 -49.10 5.69
C THR A 787 -32.33 -50.47 6.29
N ILE A 788 -32.63 -51.56 5.58
CA ILE A 788 -32.24 -52.92 5.98
C ILE A 788 -30.74 -53.04 6.27
N THR A 789 -30.38 -53.94 7.19
CA THR A 789 -28.97 -54.14 7.56
C THR A 789 -28.15 -54.70 6.39
N GLY A 790 -26.83 -54.41 6.38
CA GLY A 790 -25.94 -54.75 5.28
C GLY A 790 -25.90 -56.24 4.91
N THR A 791 -26.06 -57.10 5.92
CA THR A 791 -25.97 -58.57 5.88
C THR A 791 -27.32 -59.29 5.79
N MET A 792 -28.43 -58.55 5.72
CA MET A 792 -29.80 -59.07 5.75
C MET A 792 -30.09 -60.10 4.66
N THR A 793 -30.71 -61.23 5.05
CA THR A 793 -31.11 -62.33 4.15
C THR A 793 -32.61 -62.56 4.18
N GLN A 794 -33.11 -63.42 3.27
CA GLN A 794 -34.53 -63.79 3.25
C GLN A 794 -34.95 -64.57 4.51
N ALA A 795 -34.07 -65.41 5.05
CA ALA A 795 -34.36 -66.25 6.22
C ALA A 795 -34.60 -65.43 7.50
N ASP A 796 -33.96 -64.27 7.61
CA ASP A 796 -34.14 -63.35 8.74
C ASP A 796 -35.57 -62.75 8.75
N ILE A 797 -36.11 -62.42 7.56
CA ILE A 797 -37.47 -61.92 7.38
C ILE A 797 -38.49 -63.00 7.76
N ASP A 798 -38.28 -64.24 7.30
CA ASP A 798 -39.16 -65.38 7.59
C ASP A 798 -39.17 -65.73 9.10
N ALA A 799 -38.04 -65.54 9.81
CA ALA A 799 -37.96 -65.74 11.26
C ALA A 799 -38.80 -64.70 12.04
N ALA A 800 -38.78 -63.43 11.62
CA ALA A 800 -39.62 -62.39 12.22
C ALA A 800 -41.12 -62.67 11.98
N GLN A 801 -41.48 -63.16 10.79
CA GLN A 801 -42.86 -63.55 10.43
C GLN A 801 -43.47 -64.55 11.42
N ALA A 802 -42.70 -65.55 11.86
CA ALA A 802 -43.15 -66.58 12.78
C ALA A 802 -43.50 -66.06 14.18
N LEU A 803 -42.84 -64.97 14.63
CA LEU A 803 -43.11 -64.34 15.92
C LEU A 803 -44.36 -63.44 15.86
N ILE A 804 -44.55 -62.69 14.77
CA ILE A 804 -45.78 -61.92 14.51
C ILE A 804 -47.02 -62.83 14.58
N ASN A 805 -46.91 -64.07 14.10
CA ASN A 805 -48.02 -65.01 14.11
C ASN A 805 -48.57 -65.38 15.50
N LYS A 806 -47.77 -65.23 16.57
CA LYS A 806 -48.17 -65.50 17.96
C LYS A 806 -48.86 -64.31 18.64
N VAL A 807 -48.88 -63.13 18.01
CA VAL A 807 -49.66 -61.98 18.51
C VAL A 807 -51.14 -62.23 18.24
N THR A 808 -51.97 -62.06 19.27
CA THR A 808 -53.43 -62.20 19.21
C THR A 808 -54.15 -60.88 18.96
N ASP A 809 -53.57 -59.72 19.30
CA ASP A 809 -54.12 -58.42 18.90
C ASP A 809 -54.03 -58.26 17.37
N PRO A 810 -55.16 -58.17 16.65
CA PRO A 810 -55.13 -58.14 15.19
C PRO A 810 -54.54 -56.84 14.63
N THR A 811 -54.63 -55.73 15.38
CA THR A 811 -54.13 -54.41 14.94
C THR A 811 -52.61 -54.31 15.11
N LYS A 812 -52.07 -54.78 16.23
CA LYS A 812 -50.62 -54.83 16.48
C LYS A 812 -49.94 -55.81 15.54
N LYS A 813 -50.57 -56.97 15.30
CA LYS A 813 -50.12 -57.96 14.32
C LYS A 813 -50.03 -57.37 12.91
N ALA A 814 -51.06 -56.64 12.46
CA ALA A 814 -51.08 -56.00 11.15
C ALA A 814 -50.01 -54.91 11.00
N ALA A 815 -49.76 -54.10 12.05
CA ALA A 815 -48.72 -53.08 12.02
C ALA A 815 -47.32 -53.69 11.84
N LEU A 816 -46.98 -54.72 12.64
CA LEU A 816 -45.70 -55.43 12.53
C LEU A 816 -45.53 -56.13 11.19
N GLN A 817 -46.62 -56.63 10.60
CA GLN A 817 -46.61 -57.20 9.25
C GLN A 817 -46.26 -56.16 8.18
N ALA A 818 -46.80 -54.94 8.28
CA ALA A 818 -46.52 -53.88 7.33
C ALA A 818 -45.04 -53.45 7.38
N ASP A 819 -44.46 -53.39 8.57
CA ASP A 819 -43.04 -53.09 8.76
C ASP A 819 -42.14 -54.22 8.22
N LEU A 820 -42.51 -55.49 8.43
CA LEU A 820 -41.81 -56.63 7.83
C LEU A 820 -41.79 -56.56 6.29
N ASN A 821 -42.92 -56.16 5.68
CA ASN A 821 -43.03 -55.99 4.23
C ASN A 821 -42.14 -54.85 3.68
N LYS A 822 -41.82 -53.82 4.49
CA LYS A 822 -40.84 -52.77 4.12
C LYS A 822 -39.43 -53.36 4.00
N ALA A 823 -39.01 -54.21 4.94
CA ALA A 823 -37.71 -54.87 4.90
C ALA A 823 -37.55 -55.71 3.63
N GLN A 824 -38.58 -56.50 3.31
CA GLN A 824 -38.64 -57.29 2.08
C GLN A 824 -38.44 -56.41 0.83
N SER A 825 -39.23 -55.34 0.71
CA SER A 825 -39.19 -54.44 -0.44
C SER A 825 -37.83 -53.80 -0.65
N GLN A 826 -37.13 -53.43 0.43
CA GLN A 826 -35.78 -52.87 0.34
C GLN A 826 -34.71 -53.92 0.01
N LEU A 827 -34.84 -55.15 0.50
CA LEU A 827 -33.96 -56.26 0.16
C LEU A 827 -34.04 -56.57 -1.34
N ASP A 828 -35.24 -56.53 -1.91
CA ASP A 828 -35.47 -56.78 -3.34
C ASP A 828 -35.00 -55.59 -4.21
N ALA A 829 -35.17 -54.35 -3.76
CA ALA A 829 -34.57 -53.18 -4.41
C ALA A 829 -33.03 -53.23 -4.44
N LYS A 830 -32.39 -53.68 -3.36
CA LYS A 830 -30.93 -53.85 -3.27
C LYS A 830 -30.42 -54.93 -4.24
N LYS A 831 -31.16 -56.03 -4.42
CA LYS A 831 -30.86 -57.04 -5.46
C LYS A 831 -30.97 -56.44 -6.87
N ALA A 832 -32.05 -55.70 -7.15
CA ALA A 832 -32.28 -55.08 -8.46
C ALA A 832 -31.21 -54.04 -8.84
N GLN A 833 -30.66 -53.29 -7.88
CA GLN A 833 -29.58 -52.33 -8.11
C GLN A 833 -28.28 -53.01 -8.56
N ALA A 834 -27.89 -54.13 -7.92
CA ALA A 834 -26.72 -54.91 -8.31
C ALA A 834 -26.87 -55.49 -9.73
N ASP A 835 -28.09 -55.92 -10.08
CA ASP A 835 -28.43 -56.42 -11.41
C ASP A 835 -28.31 -55.35 -12.50
N ALA A 836 -28.76 -54.12 -12.23
CA ALA A 836 -28.63 -52.98 -13.14
C ALA A 836 -27.16 -52.59 -13.37
N GLU A 837 -26.35 -52.57 -12.31
CA GLU A 837 -24.90 -52.36 -12.40
C GLU A 837 -24.21 -53.42 -13.27
N ASN A 838 -24.51 -54.70 -13.04
CA ASN A 838 -23.93 -55.81 -13.80
C ASN A 838 -24.26 -55.71 -15.30
N LYS A 839 -25.54 -55.44 -15.64
CA LYS A 839 -26.01 -55.27 -17.03
C LYS A 839 -25.39 -54.05 -17.70
N ALA A 840 -25.23 -52.94 -16.99
CA ALA A 840 -24.55 -51.75 -17.51
C ALA A 840 -23.06 -51.99 -17.75
N ARG A 841 -22.37 -52.66 -16.81
CA ARG A 841 -20.96 -53.04 -16.96
C ARG A 841 -20.74 -53.98 -18.13
N GLU A 842 -21.58 -55.00 -18.30
CA GLU A 842 -21.51 -55.90 -19.45
C GLU A 842 -21.74 -55.15 -20.77
N ALA A 843 -22.73 -54.25 -20.83
CA ALA A 843 -23.02 -53.47 -22.03
C ALA A 843 -21.88 -52.52 -22.43
N VAL A 844 -21.25 -51.81 -21.48
CA VAL A 844 -20.09 -50.95 -21.74
C VAL A 844 -18.90 -51.78 -22.19
N ASN A 845 -18.58 -52.86 -21.49
CA ASN A 845 -17.46 -53.74 -21.83
C ASN A 845 -17.62 -54.34 -23.23
N ASN A 846 -18.83 -54.76 -23.63
CA ASN A 846 -19.12 -55.33 -24.95
C ASN A 846 -18.86 -54.37 -26.13
N LEU A 847 -18.68 -53.06 -25.90
CA LEU A 847 -18.25 -52.13 -26.95
C LEU A 847 -16.78 -52.33 -27.36
N PHE A 848 -15.97 -52.94 -26.49
CA PHE A 848 -14.54 -53.11 -26.72
C PHE A 848 -14.17 -54.54 -27.11
N THR A 849 -13.10 -54.66 -27.89
CA THR A 849 -12.51 -55.94 -28.27
C THR A 849 -12.07 -56.70 -27.01
N ASN A 850 -12.31 -58.02 -26.98
CA ASN A 850 -12.13 -58.89 -25.82
C ASN A 850 -12.95 -58.49 -24.57
N LYS A 851 -13.93 -57.58 -24.71
CA LYS A 851 -14.74 -57.03 -23.62
C LYS A 851 -13.95 -56.26 -22.54
N ASP A 852 -12.79 -55.69 -22.90
CA ASP A 852 -11.94 -54.90 -22.01
C ASP A 852 -12.04 -53.39 -22.32
N PRO A 853 -12.57 -52.55 -21.41
CA PRO A 853 -12.70 -51.10 -21.62
C PRO A 853 -11.37 -50.32 -21.64
N ASN A 854 -10.22 -50.99 -21.64
CA ASN A 854 -8.91 -50.40 -21.95
C ASN A 854 -8.40 -50.75 -23.37
N GLY A 855 -9.15 -51.55 -24.14
CA GLY A 855 -8.82 -51.94 -25.51
C GLY A 855 -9.34 -51.00 -26.60
N THR A 856 -9.45 -51.51 -27.84
CA THR A 856 -10.07 -50.80 -28.98
C THR A 856 -11.50 -51.25 -29.24
N ILE A 857 -12.39 -50.35 -29.68
CA ILE A 857 -13.79 -50.70 -30.01
C ILE A 857 -13.88 -51.78 -31.09
N THR A 858 -14.91 -52.63 -31.00
CA THR A 858 -15.13 -53.67 -32.02
C THR A 858 -15.65 -53.08 -33.32
N GLY A 859 -15.40 -53.78 -34.43
CA GLY A 859 -15.82 -53.30 -35.75
C GLY A 859 -17.32 -53.02 -35.86
N ALA A 860 -18.15 -53.78 -35.14
CA ALA A 860 -19.61 -53.70 -35.23
C ALA A 860 -20.28 -52.61 -34.35
N VAL A 861 -19.55 -51.88 -33.49
CA VAL A 861 -20.13 -50.88 -32.57
C VAL A 861 -20.81 -49.71 -33.28
N THR A 862 -22.14 -49.67 -33.36
CA THR A 862 -22.88 -48.51 -33.88
C THR A 862 -23.08 -47.43 -32.82
N GLN A 863 -23.41 -46.20 -33.24
CA GLN A 863 -23.82 -45.13 -32.30
C GLN A 863 -25.01 -45.60 -31.44
N ALA A 864 -25.96 -46.33 -32.02
CA ALA A 864 -27.08 -46.91 -31.28
C ALA A 864 -26.64 -47.93 -30.20
N ALA A 865 -25.54 -48.67 -30.40
CA ALA A 865 -24.98 -49.56 -29.38
C ALA A 865 -24.32 -48.76 -28.22
N ILE A 866 -23.65 -47.65 -28.55
CA ILE A 866 -23.10 -46.70 -27.56
C ILE A 866 -24.24 -46.04 -26.77
N ASP A 867 -25.31 -45.62 -27.43
CA ASP A 867 -26.48 -44.98 -26.79
C ASP A 867 -27.28 -45.99 -25.94
N ALA A 868 -27.34 -47.26 -26.35
CA ALA A 868 -27.93 -48.33 -25.54
C ALA A 868 -27.10 -48.62 -24.28
N ALA A 869 -25.77 -48.67 -24.39
CA ALA A 869 -24.88 -48.75 -23.23
C ALA A 869 -25.03 -47.51 -22.33
N GLN A 870 -25.14 -46.31 -22.92
CA GLN A 870 -25.41 -45.05 -22.20
C GLN A 870 -26.72 -45.09 -21.42
N ALA A 871 -27.78 -45.64 -22.01
CA ALA A 871 -29.08 -45.80 -21.36
C ALA A 871 -29.03 -46.80 -20.19
N LEU A 872 -28.21 -47.85 -20.28
CA LEU A 872 -28.01 -48.82 -19.20
C LEU A 872 -27.14 -48.24 -18.06
N VAL A 873 -26.03 -47.55 -18.38
CA VAL A 873 -25.25 -46.78 -17.40
C VAL A 873 -26.12 -45.73 -16.70
N ASN A 874 -27.04 -45.09 -17.43
CA ASN A 874 -27.97 -44.13 -16.84
C ASN A 874 -28.95 -44.75 -15.82
N LYS A 875 -29.24 -46.06 -15.91
CA LYS A 875 -30.07 -46.79 -14.94
C LYS A 875 -29.30 -47.27 -13.70
N VAL A 876 -27.96 -47.21 -13.70
CA VAL A 876 -27.17 -47.41 -12.48
C VAL A 876 -27.38 -46.21 -11.56
N THR A 877 -27.83 -46.47 -10.33
CA THR A 877 -28.15 -45.44 -9.33
C THR A 877 -27.02 -45.19 -8.33
N ASP A 878 -26.06 -46.10 -8.18
CA ASP A 878 -24.82 -45.85 -7.43
C ASP A 878 -23.98 -44.80 -8.19
N PRO A 879 -23.78 -43.57 -7.66
CA PRO A 879 -23.12 -42.50 -8.40
C PRO A 879 -21.66 -42.81 -8.73
N THR A 880 -20.97 -43.53 -7.82
CA THR A 880 -19.54 -43.85 -7.93
C THR A 880 -19.30 -44.87 -9.02
N LYS A 881 -20.11 -45.93 -9.03
CA LYS A 881 -20.02 -47.00 -10.04
C LYS A 881 -20.56 -46.53 -11.39
N LYS A 882 -21.61 -45.71 -11.40
CA LYS A 882 -22.08 -45.03 -12.61
C LYS A 882 -20.99 -44.17 -13.23
N ALA A 883 -20.29 -43.36 -12.44
CA ALA A 883 -19.18 -42.52 -12.93
C ALA A 883 -18.01 -43.34 -13.50
N ALA A 884 -17.68 -44.48 -12.87
CA ALA A 884 -16.66 -45.38 -13.40
C ALA A 884 -17.07 -45.98 -14.77
N LEU A 885 -18.28 -46.52 -14.87
CA LEU A 885 -18.82 -47.06 -16.13
C LEU A 885 -19.00 -45.99 -17.22
N GLN A 886 -19.36 -44.76 -16.82
CA GLN A 886 -19.46 -43.62 -17.72
C GLN A 886 -18.10 -43.27 -18.33
N LYS A 887 -17.04 -43.22 -17.52
CA LYS A 887 -15.67 -42.95 -17.97
C LYS A 887 -15.19 -43.98 -19.00
N ASP A 888 -15.53 -45.25 -18.80
CA ASP A 888 -15.18 -46.31 -19.74
C ASP A 888 -16.03 -46.26 -21.03
N LEU A 889 -17.32 -45.93 -20.92
CA LEU A 889 -18.18 -45.66 -22.08
C LEU A 889 -17.70 -44.45 -22.91
N ASP A 890 -17.18 -43.41 -22.27
CA ASP A 890 -16.66 -42.22 -22.94
C ASP A 890 -15.35 -42.50 -23.70
N LYS A 891 -14.54 -43.49 -23.28
CA LYS A 891 -13.43 -44.01 -24.11
C LYS A 891 -13.95 -44.67 -25.40
N ALA A 892 -15.07 -45.42 -25.34
CA ALA A 892 -15.66 -46.05 -26.52
C ALA A 892 -16.16 -44.99 -27.52
N LYS A 893 -16.80 -43.93 -27.02
CA LYS A 893 -17.20 -42.77 -27.84
C LYS A 893 -16.02 -42.11 -28.53
N ALA A 894 -14.90 -41.92 -27.81
CA ALA A 894 -13.71 -41.31 -28.38
C ALA A 894 -13.11 -42.13 -29.54
N GLN A 895 -13.10 -43.46 -29.44
CA GLN A 895 -12.60 -44.35 -30.50
C GLN A 895 -13.62 -44.62 -31.63
N PHE A 896 -14.90 -44.40 -31.39
CA PHE A 896 -15.96 -44.46 -32.42
C PHE A 896 -15.87 -43.30 -33.43
N SER A 897 -15.21 -42.21 -33.04
CA SER A 897 -14.98 -41.04 -33.89
C SER A 897 -13.77 -41.22 -34.83
N THR A 898 -13.91 -42.09 -35.85
CA THR A 898 -12.93 -42.21 -36.94
C THR A 898 -13.19 -41.17 -38.03
N ASN A 899 -12.13 -40.58 -38.59
CA ASN A 899 -12.25 -39.56 -39.64
C ASN A 899 -11.38 -39.96 -40.84
N GLY A 900 -12.02 -40.07 -42.00
CA GLY A 900 -11.34 -40.22 -43.29
C GLY A 900 -11.72 -39.10 -44.22
N ILE A 901 -10.73 -38.50 -44.89
CA ILE A 901 -10.98 -37.58 -45.99
C ILE A 901 -10.84 -38.39 -47.27
N LEU A 902 -11.96 -38.63 -47.94
CA LEU A 902 -11.99 -39.19 -49.28
C LEU A 902 -12.04 -38.03 -50.27
N LYS A 903 -11.17 -38.03 -51.29
CA LYS A 903 -11.23 -37.03 -52.36
C LYS A 903 -11.09 -37.73 -53.71
N PRO A 904 -12.19 -38.12 -54.37
CA PRO A 904 -12.13 -38.53 -55.77
C PRO A 904 -11.57 -37.38 -56.62
N ASP A 905 -10.68 -37.70 -57.55
CA ASP A 905 -10.35 -36.80 -58.64
C ASP A 905 -11.56 -36.71 -59.59
N ASP A 906 -11.63 -35.66 -60.42
CA ASP A 906 -12.70 -35.59 -61.41
C ASP A 906 -12.63 -36.80 -62.36
N PHE A 907 -13.73 -37.54 -62.50
CA PHE A 907 -13.77 -38.68 -63.40
C PHE A 907 -13.94 -38.23 -64.84
N VAL A 908 -12.96 -38.59 -65.65
CA VAL A 908 -12.76 -38.14 -67.02
C VAL A 908 -13.50 -39.05 -68.01
N LEU A 909 -14.54 -38.53 -68.66
CA LEU A 909 -15.41 -39.27 -69.60
C LEU A 909 -14.65 -40.06 -70.68
N GLY A 910 -14.94 -41.35 -70.84
CA GLY A 910 -14.27 -42.22 -71.81
C GLY A 910 -12.98 -42.87 -71.28
N THR A 911 -12.47 -42.45 -70.12
CA THR A 911 -11.55 -43.31 -69.34
C THR A 911 -12.33 -44.43 -68.65
N THR A 912 -11.63 -45.48 -68.24
CA THR A 912 -12.25 -46.69 -67.67
C THR A 912 -12.08 -46.81 -66.15
N SER A 913 -11.52 -45.79 -65.48
CA SER A 913 -11.30 -45.84 -64.02
C SER A 913 -11.37 -44.46 -63.38
N ILE A 914 -11.99 -44.39 -62.20
CA ILE A 914 -11.95 -43.24 -61.29
C ILE A 914 -10.67 -43.35 -60.46
N THR A 915 -9.94 -42.26 -60.29
CA THR A 915 -8.85 -42.16 -59.30
C THR A 915 -9.19 -41.14 -58.22
N GLY A 916 -8.39 -41.11 -57.16
CA GLY A 916 -8.47 -40.08 -56.14
C GLY A 916 -7.43 -40.25 -55.06
N SER A 917 -7.46 -39.33 -54.11
CA SER A 917 -6.68 -39.39 -52.87
C SER A 917 -7.56 -39.77 -51.69
N TYR A 918 -6.96 -40.37 -50.68
CA TYR A 918 -7.61 -40.61 -49.40
C TYR A 918 -6.60 -40.46 -48.26
N SER A 919 -7.06 -39.95 -47.13
CA SER A 919 -6.27 -39.83 -45.90
C SER A 919 -7.16 -40.05 -44.66
N GLY A 920 -6.54 -40.21 -43.50
CA GLY A 920 -7.25 -40.70 -42.31
C GLY A 920 -7.61 -42.18 -42.42
N ASP A 921 -8.63 -42.60 -41.67
CA ASP A 921 -8.83 -44.01 -41.26
C ASP A 921 -9.48 -44.93 -42.34
N VAL A 922 -9.20 -44.71 -43.62
CA VAL A 922 -9.89 -45.35 -44.76
C VAL A 922 -9.32 -46.73 -45.12
N ASP A 923 -10.06 -47.79 -44.79
CA ASP A 923 -9.69 -49.19 -45.03
C ASP A 923 -10.21 -49.77 -46.35
N ARG A 924 -11.38 -49.33 -46.83
CA ARG A 924 -11.97 -49.79 -48.09
C ARG A 924 -12.67 -48.66 -48.81
N ILE A 925 -12.67 -48.66 -50.14
CA ILE A 925 -13.37 -47.64 -50.94
C ILE A 925 -14.19 -48.34 -52.03
N THR A 926 -15.49 -48.05 -52.13
CA THR A 926 -16.45 -48.62 -53.10
C THR A 926 -16.98 -47.53 -54.03
N LEU A 927 -17.66 -47.92 -55.12
CA LEU A 927 -18.38 -46.99 -55.99
C LEU A 927 -19.89 -47.20 -55.85
N SER A 928 -20.62 -46.11 -55.62
CA SER A 928 -22.08 -46.03 -55.79
C SER A 928 -22.43 -45.43 -57.15
N LYS A 929 -23.29 -46.12 -57.89
CA LYS A 929 -23.79 -45.72 -59.21
C LYS A 929 -25.31 -45.78 -59.19
N ASP A 930 -25.96 -44.63 -59.39
CA ASP A 930 -27.43 -44.47 -59.37
C ASP A 930 -28.09 -45.07 -58.10
N GLY A 931 -27.38 -45.05 -56.97
CA GLY A 931 -27.85 -45.56 -55.66
C GLY A 931 -27.47 -47.02 -55.34
N VAL A 932 -26.87 -47.76 -56.27
CA VAL A 932 -26.40 -49.14 -56.05
C VAL A 932 -24.88 -49.16 -55.90
N GLU A 933 -24.36 -49.80 -54.85
CA GLU A 933 -22.93 -49.94 -54.60
C GLU A 933 -22.35 -51.28 -55.05
N ALA A 934 -21.18 -51.24 -55.66
CA ALA A 934 -20.47 -52.42 -56.13
C ALA A 934 -18.95 -52.24 -56.09
N GLY A 935 -18.24 -53.37 -56.02
CA GLY A 935 -16.78 -53.46 -56.17
C GLY A 935 -15.95 -52.79 -55.07
N ASN A 936 -14.62 -52.83 -55.24
CA ASN A 936 -13.66 -52.16 -54.36
C ASN A 936 -12.55 -51.50 -55.18
N ALA A 937 -12.08 -50.34 -54.75
CA ALA A 937 -10.95 -49.63 -55.35
C ALA A 937 -9.62 -50.27 -54.92
N THR A 938 -8.67 -50.37 -55.84
CA THR A 938 -7.27 -50.64 -55.52
C THR A 938 -6.67 -49.40 -54.83
N LYS A 939 -6.03 -49.58 -53.68
CA LYS A 939 -5.43 -48.50 -52.89
C LYS A 939 -3.91 -48.63 -52.84
N THR A 940 -3.18 -47.53 -52.98
CA THR A 940 -1.71 -47.50 -52.88
C THR A 940 -1.26 -46.11 -52.42
N ASN A 941 -0.44 -46.05 -51.36
CA ASN A 941 0.24 -44.84 -50.87
C ASN A 941 -0.64 -43.58 -50.78
N GLY A 942 -1.83 -43.68 -50.17
CA GLY A 942 -2.75 -42.55 -50.00
C GLY A 942 -3.56 -42.17 -51.25
N THR A 943 -3.51 -42.98 -52.30
CA THR A 943 -4.33 -42.82 -53.51
C THR A 943 -5.12 -44.09 -53.82
N PHE A 944 -6.25 -43.95 -54.49
CA PHE A 944 -7.11 -45.06 -54.89
C PHE A 944 -7.44 -45.02 -56.38
N LYS A 945 -7.78 -46.19 -56.93
CA LYS A 945 -8.24 -46.37 -58.30
C LYS A 945 -9.36 -47.41 -58.36
N PHE A 946 -10.51 -47.06 -58.93
CA PHE A 946 -11.66 -47.93 -59.11
C PHE A 946 -11.98 -48.06 -60.61
N TYR A 947 -12.07 -49.29 -61.13
CA TYR A 947 -12.42 -49.53 -62.54
C TYR A 947 -13.94 -49.52 -62.75
N VAL A 948 -14.44 -48.68 -63.68
CA VAL A 948 -15.88 -48.45 -63.90
C VAL A 948 -16.42 -48.97 -65.23
N GLY A 949 -15.53 -49.38 -66.13
CA GLY A 949 -15.87 -49.79 -67.49
C GLY A 949 -16.33 -48.65 -68.41
N PRO A 950 -16.47 -48.91 -69.71
CA PRO A 950 -17.03 -47.95 -70.66
C PRO A 950 -18.54 -47.74 -70.44
N GLY A 951 -19.05 -46.54 -70.75
CA GLY A 951 -20.51 -46.26 -70.74
C GLY A 951 -21.04 -45.43 -69.57
N VAL A 952 -20.18 -44.73 -68.83
CA VAL A 952 -20.59 -43.67 -67.89
C VAL A 952 -21.03 -42.41 -68.67
N LYS A 953 -22.17 -41.81 -68.30
CA LYS A 953 -22.73 -40.60 -68.96
C LYS A 953 -22.35 -39.31 -68.23
N LYS A 954 -22.37 -38.17 -68.94
CA LYS A 954 -21.97 -36.82 -68.43
C LYS A 954 -22.82 -36.30 -67.27
N ASP A 955 -24.07 -36.72 -67.26
CA ASP A 955 -25.13 -36.35 -66.32
C ASP A 955 -25.37 -37.42 -65.24
N GLN A 956 -24.63 -38.53 -65.27
CA GLN A 956 -24.77 -39.62 -64.30
C GLN A 956 -24.20 -39.24 -62.92
N ALA A 957 -24.84 -39.68 -61.84
CA ALA A 957 -24.38 -39.39 -60.49
C ALA A 957 -23.57 -40.57 -59.94
N LEU A 958 -22.25 -40.38 -59.84
CA LEU A 958 -21.31 -41.34 -59.26
C LEU A 958 -20.78 -40.82 -57.93
N TYR A 959 -20.60 -41.70 -56.95
CA TYR A 959 -20.05 -41.36 -55.63
C TYR A 959 -19.04 -42.43 -55.21
N MET A 960 -17.83 -42.02 -54.82
CA MET A 960 -16.92 -42.93 -54.14
C MET A 960 -17.25 -42.90 -52.66
N VAL A 961 -17.18 -44.07 -52.02
CA VAL A 961 -17.61 -44.26 -50.64
C VAL A 961 -16.51 -44.96 -49.86
N ALA A 962 -15.96 -44.26 -48.87
CA ALA A 962 -14.90 -44.72 -48.00
C ALA A 962 -15.47 -45.36 -46.74
N TYR A 963 -14.94 -46.52 -46.43
CA TYR A 963 -15.23 -47.29 -45.24
C TYR A 963 -13.98 -47.40 -44.37
N ASP A 964 -14.15 -47.32 -43.06
CA ASP A 964 -13.09 -47.58 -42.08
C ASP A 964 -12.81 -49.09 -41.94
N LYS A 965 -11.78 -49.44 -41.16
CA LYS A 965 -11.40 -50.84 -40.86
C LYS A 965 -12.48 -51.66 -40.15
N ASN A 966 -13.55 -50.98 -39.72
CA ASN A 966 -14.68 -51.54 -39.01
C ASN A 966 -15.88 -51.75 -39.94
N GLY A 967 -15.77 -51.37 -41.22
CA GLY A 967 -16.83 -51.47 -42.22
C GLY A 967 -17.87 -50.35 -42.13
N ARG A 968 -17.59 -49.23 -41.45
CA ARG A 968 -18.46 -48.04 -41.43
C ARG A 968 -18.10 -47.06 -42.50
N GLU A 969 -19.12 -46.53 -43.14
CA GLU A 969 -18.99 -45.39 -44.04
C GLU A 969 -18.52 -44.16 -43.25
N ILE A 970 -17.38 -43.61 -43.64
CA ILE A 970 -16.74 -42.46 -42.98
C ILE A 970 -16.58 -41.24 -43.91
N ALA A 971 -16.67 -41.44 -45.23
CA ALA A 971 -16.83 -40.35 -46.18
C ALA A 971 -17.49 -40.86 -47.47
N ARG A 972 -18.52 -40.15 -47.96
CA ARG A 972 -19.14 -40.36 -49.27
C ARG A 972 -19.00 -39.08 -50.06
N GLU A 973 -18.22 -39.13 -51.14
CA GLU A 973 -17.98 -37.95 -51.95
C GLU A 973 -18.43 -38.14 -53.38
N LYS A 974 -19.09 -37.11 -53.91
CA LYS A 974 -19.55 -37.12 -55.29
C LYS A 974 -18.34 -37.07 -56.20
N VAL A 975 -18.25 -38.04 -57.09
CA VAL A 975 -17.29 -38.00 -58.19
C VAL A 975 -17.81 -36.96 -59.15
N ASN A 976 -17.11 -35.83 -59.21
CA ASN A 976 -17.36 -34.86 -60.27
C ASN A 976 -17.04 -35.56 -61.59
N ILE A 977 -18.07 -35.80 -62.41
CA ILE A 977 -17.83 -36.25 -63.78
C ILE A 977 -17.39 -35.01 -64.56
N ALA A 978 -16.07 -34.82 -64.61
CA ALA A 978 -15.51 -34.04 -65.68
C ALA A 978 -15.87 -34.76 -67.00
N ALA A 979 -16.70 -34.09 -67.81
CA ALA A 979 -16.42 -34.16 -69.24
C ALA A 979 -14.91 -33.94 -69.40
N VAL A 980 -14.22 -34.76 -70.20
CA VAL A 980 -12.78 -34.57 -70.38
C VAL A 980 -12.59 -33.15 -70.84
N THR A 981 -12.12 -32.29 -69.94
CA THR A 981 -11.66 -30.96 -70.29
C THR A 981 -10.28 -31.14 -70.94
N ALA A 982 -10.22 -31.98 -71.98
CA ALA A 982 -9.12 -32.16 -72.91
C ALA A 982 -9.11 -30.95 -73.83
N GLY A 983 -8.83 -29.81 -73.22
CA GLY A 983 -8.71 -28.54 -73.86
C GLY A 983 -7.37 -28.41 -74.56
N GLN A 984 -7.14 -29.16 -75.64
CA GLN A 984 -5.93 -28.95 -76.44
C GLN A 984 -6.02 -27.59 -77.14
N ILE A 985 -4.95 -26.81 -77.00
CA ILE A 985 -4.75 -25.60 -77.79
C ILE A 985 -3.75 -25.91 -78.90
N THR A 986 -4.07 -25.48 -80.11
CA THR A 986 -3.12 -25.38 -81.20
C THR A 986 -2.97 -23.89 -81.52
N PRO A 987 -1.99 -23.19 -80.90
CA PRO A 987 -1.66 -21.84 -81.30
C PRO A 987 -1.39 -21.80 -82.80
N ALA A 988 -2.11 -20.92 -83.51
CA ALA A 988 -1.72 -20.56 -84.85
C ALA A 988 -0.36 -19.87 -84.72
N ALA A 989 0.60 -20.34 -85.49
CA ALA A 989 1.94 -19.80 -85.43
C ALA A 989 1.95 -18.38 -85.99
N MET A 990 2.49 -17.44 -85.22
CA MET A 990 2.34 -15.99 -85.42
C MET A 990 3.61 -15.32 -85.95
N THR A 991 3.50 -14.18 -86.62
CA THR A 991 4.63 -13.35 -87.06
C THR A 991 4.78 -12.11 -86.16
N ILE A 992 6.00 -11.80 -85.69
CA ILE A 992 6.26 -10.69 -84.75
C ILE A 992 7.44 -9.82 -85.23
N PRO A 993 7.23 -8.54 -85.57
CA PRO A 993 5.95 -7.83 -85.62
C PRO A 993 5.12 -8.23 -86.85
N GLY A 994 3.79 -8.21 -86.69
CA GLY A 994 2.85 -8.49 -87.78
C GLY A 994 1.47 -8.81 -87.22
N ASP A 995 1.36 -9.91 -86.49
CA ASP A 995 0.10 -10.35 -85.90
C ASP A 995 -0.20 -9.57 -84.62
N SER A 996 -1.29 -8.79 -84.62
CA SER A 996 -1.71 -8.01 -83.44
C SER A 996 -2.26 -8.87 -82.30
N ASN A 997 -2.43 -10.18 -82.53
CA ASN A 997 -3.02 -11.11 -81.57
C ASN A 997 -2.33 -12.47 -81.65
N ILE A 998 -2.00 -13.03 -80.49
CA ILE A 998 -1.80 -14.47 -80.33
C ILE A 998 -3.15 -15.13 -80.55
N SER A 999 -3.26 -16.01 -81.54
CA SER A 999 -4.50 -16.70 -81.86
C SER A 999 -4.25 -18.19 -82.10
N GLY A 1000 -5.31 -18.98 -82.10
CA GLY A 1000 -5.23 -20.41 -82.37
C GLY A 1000 -6.59 -21.08 -82.27
N THR A 1001 -6.63 -22.35 -82.62
CA THR A 1001 -7.79 -23.20 -82.40
C THR A 1001 -7.67 -23.90 -81.06
N TYR A 1002 -8.82 -24.23 -80.47
CA TYR A 1002 -8.89 -25.15 -79.35
C TYR A 1002 -9.99 -26.18 -79.59
N THR A 1003 -9.79 -27.37 -79.03
CA THR A 1003 -10.78 -28.45 -79.01
C THR A 1003 -11.03 -28.88 -77.58
N GLY A 1004 -12.20 -29.46 -77.30
CA GLY A 1004 -12.62 -29.76 -75.92
C GLY A 1004 -12.89 -28.50 -75.09
N ASP A 1005 -13.00 -28.68 -73.78
CA ASP A 1005 -13.65 -27.71 -72.89
C ASP A 1005 -12.74 -26.55 -72.40
N VAL A 1006 -11.88 -25.97 -73.26
CA VAL A 1006 -11.20 -24.70 -72.91
C VAL A 1006 -12.24 -23.59 -72.80
N SER A 1007 -12.23 -22.87 -71.68
CA SER A 1007 -13.08 -21.68 -71.49
C SER A 1007 -12.27 -20.40 -71.21
N ARG A 1008 -10.98 -20.53 -70.86
CA ARG A 1008 -10.10 -19.41 -70.52
C ARG A 1008 -8.69 -19.69 -71.00
N ILE A 1009 -7.96 -18.66 -71.40
CA ILE A 1009 -6.51 -18.72 -71.61
C ILE A 1009 -5.77 -17.72 -70.72
N GLU A 1010 -4.50 -18.01 -70.44
CA GLU A 1010 -3.52 -17.07 -69.92
C GLU A 1010 -2.29 -17.10 -70.82
N VAL A 1011 -1.66 -15.95 -71.06
CA VAL A 1011 -0.51 -15.81 -71.95
C VAL A 1011 0.69 -15.33 -71.14
N SER A 1012 1.79 -16.08 -71.18
CA SER A 1012 3.08 -15.67 -70.63
C SER A 1012 4.00 -15.23 -71.76
N ILE A 1013 4.70 -14.11 -71.58
CA ILE A 1013 5.70 -13.61 -72.51
C ILE A 1013 6.99 -13.43 -71.72
N THR A 1014 8.01 -14.19 -72.09
CA THR A 1014 9.38 -14.05 -71.57
C THR A 1014 10.19 -13.28 -72.59
N ASN A 1015 10.71 -12.11 -72.20
CA ASN A 1015 11.55 -11.32 -73.08
C ASN A 1015 12.99 -11.86 -73.16
N GLU A 1016 13.78 -11.35 -74.10
CA GLU A 1016 15.17 -11.77 -74.32
C GLU A 1016 16.09 -11.55 -73.10
N ALA A 1017 15.71 -10.68 -72.15
CA ALA A 1017 16.39 -10.50 -70.87
C ALA A 1017 15.95 -11.50 -69.78
N GLY A 1018 15.23 -12.57 -70.14
CA GLY A 1018 14.76 -13.63 -69.24
C GLY A 1018 13.60 -13.24 -68.31
N THR A 1019 13.09 -12.00 -68.41
CA THR A 1019 12.01 -11.53 -67.54
C THR A 1019 10.66 -11.98 -68.09
N THR A 1020 9.89 -12.70 -67.28
CA THR A 1020 8.58 -13.25 -67.66
C THR A 1020 7.44 -12.45 -67.05
N GLN A 1021 6.51 -11.94 -67.87
CA GLN A 1021 5.20 -11.47 -67.41
C GLN A 1021 4.08 -12.42 -67.85
N VAL A 1022 3.06 -12.55 -67.00
CA VAL A 1022 1.86 -13.35 -67.25
C VAL A 1022 0.65 -12.42 -67.35
N TYR A 1023 -0.09 -12.54 -68.44
CA TYR A 1023 -1.30 -11.77 -68.71
C TYR A 1023 -2.52 -12.69 -68.71
N LYS A 1024 -3.57 -12.28 -68.00
CA LYS A 1024 -4.84 -13.00 -67.89
C LYS A 1024 -5.90 -12.27 -68.72
N GLY A 1025 -6.71 -13.03 -69.47
CA GLY A 1025 -7.72 -12.49 -70.39
C GLY A 1025 -7.51 -12.99 -71.82
N GLY A 1026 -8.24 -12.37 -72.76
CA GLY A 1026 -8.41 -12.88 -74.13
C GLY A 1026 -9.80 -13.49 -74.33
N THR A 1027 -10.18 -13.72 -75.58
CA THR A 1027 -11.46 -14.35 -75.95
C THR A 1027 -11.23 -15.83 -76.24
N VAL A 1028 -12.09 -16.69 -75.67
CA VAL A 1028 -12.14 -18.13 -75.95
C VAL A 1028 -13.58 -18.45 -76.31
N ALA A 1029 -13.85 -18.64 -77.60
CA ALA A 1029 -15.21 -18.89 -78.09
C ALA A 1029 -15.18 -19.63 -79.44
N ASN A 1030 -16.23 -20.40 -79.72
CA ASN A 1030 -16.47 -21.03 -81.02
C ASN A 1030 -15.27 -21.87 -81.55
N GLY A 1031 -14.55 -22.56 -80.66
CA GLY A 1031 -13.38 -23.39 -81.01
C GLY A 1031 -12.11 -22.59 -81.36
N THR A 1032 -12.09 -21.28 -81.13
CA THR A 1032 -10.92 -20.41 -81.36
C THR A 1032 -10.59 -19.57 -80.13
N PHE A 1033 -9.30 -19.32 -79.92
CA PHE A 1033 -8.84 -18.37 -78.91
C PHE A 1033 -8.09 -17.21 -79.56
N LYS A 1034 -8.21 -16.03 -78.96
CA LYS A 1034 -7.56 -14.80 -79.42
C LYS A 1034 -7.20 -13.91 -78.24
N PHE A 1035 -5.93 -13.54 -78.13
CA PHE A 1035 -5.39 -12.65 -77.11
C PHE A 1035 -4.65 -11.49 -77.78
N TYR A 1036 -5.03 -10.24 -77.47
CA TYR A 1036 -4.38 -9.06 -78.04
C TYR A 1036 -2.98 -8.87 -77.45
N SER A 1037 -1.98 -9.05 -78.30
CA SER A 1037 -0.57 -9.18 -77.92
C SER A 1037 0.33 -8.10 -78.51
N PHE A 1038 -0.16 -7.28 -79.45
CA PHE A 1038 0.64 -6.35 -80.24
C PHE A 1038 1.54 -5.40 -79.43
N ASP A 1039 1.05 -4.93 -78.28
CA ASP A 1039 1.75 -4.04 -77.36
C ASP A 1039 2.66 -4.77 -76.36
N LYS A 1040 2.52 -6.10 -76.27
CA LYS A 1040 3.12 -6.98 -75.24
C LYS A 1040 4.23 -7.88 -75.79
N THR A 1041 4.14 -8.31 -77.04
CA THR A 1041 5.17 -9.08 -77.75
C THR A 1041 6.02 -8.13 -78.58
N LYS A 1042 7.29 -7.93 -78.22
CA LYS A 1042 8.15 -6.87 -78.76
C LYS A 1042 9.30 -7.41 -79.62
N SER A 1043 9.63 -8.69 -79.52
CA SER A 1043 10.70 -9.34 -80.28
C SER A 1043 10.26 -10.71 -80.82
N PRO A 1044 10.69 -11.12 -82.03
CA PRO A 1044 10.53 -12.50 -82.50
C PRO A 1044 11.35 -13.53 -81.69
N LYS A 1045 12.20 -13.09 -80.76
CA LYS A 1045 12.87 -13.94 -79.77
C LYS A 1045 12.11 -14.09 -78.45
N ASP A 1046 11.02 -13.35 -78.26
CA ASP A 1046 10.21 -13.49 -77.05
C ASP A 1046 9.61 -14.91 -77.00
N ILE A 1047 9.76 -15.60 -75.86
CA ILE A 1047 9.17 -16.93 -75.68
C ILE A 1047 7.74 -16.75 -75.17
N ILE A 1048 6.78 -17.08 -76.03
CA ILE A 1048 5.35 -16.88 -75.78
C ILE A 1048 4.73 -18.23 -75.45
N VAL A 1049 4.19 -18.37 -74.24
CA VAL A 1049 3.53 -19.60 -73.77
C VAL A 1049 2.07 -19.31 -73.47
N VAL A 1050 1.17 -19.97 -74.22
CA VAL A 1050 -0.27 -19.94 -73.95
C VAL A 1050 -0.62 -21.12 -73.06
N ARG A 1051 -1.44 -20.87 -72.04
CA ARG A 1051 -1.98 -21.85 -71.12
C ARG A 1051 -3.50 -21.85 -71.19
N ALA A 1052 -4.08 -23.01 -71.43
CA ALA A 1052 -5.51 -23.21 -71.60
C ALA A 1052 -6.13 -23.77 -70.31
N TYR A 1053 -7.25 -23.21 -69.89
CA TYR A 1053 -7.95 -23.59 -68.67
C TYR A 1053 -9.44 -23.85 -68.94
N ASP A 1054 -10.05 -24.76 -68.16
CA ASP A 1054 -11.51 -24.92 -68.14
C ASP A 1054 -12.18 -23.85 -67.26
N SER A 1055 -13.51 -23.94 -67.18
CA SER A 1055 -14.36 -23.00 -66.46
C SER A 1055 -14.19 -23.04 -64.94
N VAL A 1056 -13.57 -24.10 -64.39
CA VAL A 1056 -13.22 -24.21 -62.97
C VAL A 1056 -11.75 -23.86 -62.70
N GLY A 1057 -10.99 -23.50 -63.74
CA GLY A 1057 -9.63 -22.97 -63.63
C GLY A 1057 -8.53 -24.03 -63.57
N LYS A 1058 -8.81 -25.28 -63.95
CA LYS A 1058 -7.83 -26.36 -64.12
C LYS A 1058 -7.06 -26.14 -65.42
N LEU A 1059 -5.74 -26.31 -65.40
CA LEU A 1059 -4.88 -26.21 -66.59
C LEU A 1059 -5.06 -27.46 -67.45
N LEU A 1060 -5.44 -27.28 -68.72
CA LEU A 1060 -5.80 -28.35 -69.65
C LEU A 1060 -4.68 -28.67 -70.63
N ASP A 1061 -4.04 -27.62 -71.16
CA ASP A 1061 -2.90 -27.72 -72.07
C ASP A 1061 -2.02 -26.45 -71.97
N THR A 1062 -0.76 -26.59 -72.34
CA THR A 1062 0.22 -25.51 -72.39
C THR A 1062 1.06 -25.67 -73.65
N LYS A 1063 1.10 -24.63 -74.48
CA LYS A 1063 1.85 -24.63 -75.73
C LYS A 1063 2.62 -23.32 -75.89
N THR A 1064 3.89 -23.44 -76.22
CA THR A 1064 4.66 -22.32 -76.76
C THR A 1064 4.12 -22.01 -78.16
N VAL A 1065 3.83 -20.73 -78.45
CA VAL A 1065 3.46 -20.31 -79.80
C VAL A 1065 4.70 -20.41 -80.68
N THR A 1066 4.67 -21.25 -81.70
CA THR A 1066 5.70 -21.21 -82.75
C THR A 1066 5.59 -19.86 -83.45
N ILE A 1067 6.66 -19.08 -83.50
CA ILE A 1067 6.66 -17.85 -84.30
C ILE A 1067 6.97 -18.26 -85.75
N LYS A 1068 5.96 -18.20 -86.63
CA LYS A 1068 6.12 -18.48 -88.07
C LYS A 1068 6.55 -17.20 -88.78
N ASN A 1069 7.37 -17.39 -89.82
CA ASN A 1069 8.06 -16.35 -90.57
C ASN A 1069 9.02 -15.50 -89.74
N ASN A 1070 10.30 -15.79 -89.96
CA ASN A 1070 11.19 -14.86 -90.66
C ASN A 1070 10.68 -13.39 -90.70
N VAL A 1071 10.95 -12.67 -89.63
CA VAL A 1071 11.55 -11.34 -89.73
C VAL A 1071 13.02 -11.63 -90.06
N VAL A 1072 13.34 -11.79 -91.35
CA VAL A 1072 13.91 -10.71 -92.15
C VAL A 1072 14.63 -9.72 -91.25
N THR A 1073 15.93 -9.93 -91.05
CA THR A 1073 16.80 -8.86 -90.61
C THR A 1073 16.72 -7.75 -91.64
N THR A 1074 15.82 -6.77 -91.42
CA THR A 1074 15.84 -5.55 -92.22
C THR A 1074 17.24 -4.97 -92.09
N ALA A 1075 17.93 -4.94 -93.21
CA ALA A 1075 19.32 -4.56 -93.31
C ALA A 1075 19.42 -3.67 -94.54
N GLY A 1076 19.79 -2.42 -94.31
CA GLY A 1076 19.92 -1.46 -95.37
C GLY A 1076 21.02 -0.48 -95.04
N GLN A 1077 21.97 -0.32 -95.96
CA GLN A 1077 23.07 0.61 -95.80
C GLN A 1077 22.72 1.94 -96.44
N ILE A 1078 23.28 3.01 -95.89
CA ILE A 1078 23.20 4.34 -96.47
C ILE A 1078 24.60 4.87 -96.73
N THR A 1079 24.85 5.30 -97.96
CA THR A 1079 26.11 5.93 -98.36
C THR A 1079 25.80 7.33 -98.85
N PRO A 1080 25.86 8.35 -97.98
CA PRO A 1080 25.77 9.75 -98.39
C PRO A 1080 26.89 10.09 -99.37
N ALA A 1081 26.58 10.79 -100.46
CA ALA A 1081 27.61 11.39 -101.29
C ALA A 1081 28.21 12.60 -100.56
N THR A 1082 29.48 12.89 -100.83
CA THR A 1082 30.13 14.11 -100.32
C THR A 1082 29.38 15.34 -100.81
N MET A 1083 29.06 16.25 -99.88
CA MET A 1083 28.25 17.44 -100.16
C MET A 1083 29.12 18.70 -100.21
N THR A 1084 29.00 19.48 -101.29
CA THR A 1084 29.72 20.75 -101.43
C THR A 1084 28.82 21.92 -101.05
N ILE A 1085 29.19 22.67 -100.00
CA ILE A 1085 28.45 23.82 -99.47
C ILE A 1085 29.38 25.05 -99.37
N PRO A 1086 28.99 26.23 -99.90
CA PRO A 1086 27.78 26.50 -100.69
C PRO A 1086 27.87 25.88 -102.10
N GLY A 1087 26.73 25.38 -102.61
CA GLY A 1087 26.64 24.83 -103.97
C GLY A 1087 25.50 23.83 -104.13
N ASN A 1088 25.52 22.73 -103.37
CA ASN A 1088 24.44 21.74 -103.41
C ASN A 1088 23.25 22.18 -102.54
N THR A 1089 22.06 22.25 -103.12
CA THR A 1089 20.79 22.59 -102.42
C THR A 1089 20.05 21.35 -101.90
N THR A 1090 20.41 20.17 -102.43
CA THR A 1090 19.92 18.86 -102.02
C THR A 1090 21.08 17.92 -101.73
N MET A 1091 21.05 17.29 -100.57
CA MET A 1091 21.93 16.18 -100.23
C MET A 1091 21.47 14.94 -100.98
N THR A 1092 22.41 14.21 -101.55
CA THR A 1092 22.14 12.95 -102.25
C THR A 1092 23.03 11.85 -101.74
N GLY A 1093 22.64 10.61 -102.01
CA GLY A 1093 23.45 9.42 -101.73
C GLY A 1093 22.68 8.18 -102.13
N THR A 1094 23.32 7.02 -102.00
CA THR A 1094 22.68 5.73 -102.29
C THR A 1094 22.15 5.07 -101.01
N VAL A 1095 21.07 4.32 -101.17
CA VAL A 1095 20.55 3.38 -100.17
C VAL A 1095 20.43 2.01 -100.82
N SER A 1096 20.79 0.98 -100.06
CA SER A 1096 20.64 -0.41 -100.47
C SER A 1096 19.94 -1.20 -99.37
N GLY A 1097 19.31 -2.33 -99.72
CA GLY A 1097 18.50 -3.10 -98.78
C GLY A 1097 17.22 -2.37 -98.35
N ASP A 1098 16.71 -2.69 -97.16
CA ASP A 1098 15.31 -2.41 -96.76
C ASP A 1098 15.02 -0.96 -96.32
N VAL A 1099 15.81 0.02 -96.77
CA VAL A 1099 15.64 1.43 -96.38
C VAL A 1099 14.37 2.01 -97.01
N ALA A 1100 13.42 2.45 -96.18
CA ALA A 1100 12.16 3.04 -96.62
C ALA A 1100 12.04 4.54 -96.26
N THR A 1101 12.72 5.00 -95.21
CA THR A 1101 12.71 6.42 -94.79
C THR A 1101 14.08 6.85 -94.28
N LEU A 1102 14.29 8.17 -94.20
CA LEU A 1102 15.55 8.79 -93.80
C LEU A 1102 15.26 9.86 -92.75
N LYS A 1103 16.24 10.13 -91.88
CA LYS A 1103 16.30 11.37 -91.10
C LYS A 1103 17.69 11.97 -91.22
N VAL A 1104 17.78 13.28 -91.40
CA VAL A 1104 19.04 14.02 -91.48
C VAL A 1104 19.17 14.86 -90.21
N THR A 1105 20.22 14.61 -89.44
CA THR A 1105 20.55 15.36 -88.24
C THR A 1105 21.67 16.34 -88.57
N VAL A 1106 21.43 17.64 -88.37
CA VAL A 1106 22.42 18.71 -88.59
C VAL A 1106 22.69 19.39 -87.25
N ASN A 1107 23.94 19.37 -86.78
CA ASN A 1107 24.36 19.94 -85.49
C ASN A 1107 23.45 19.54 -84.31
N GLY A 1108 23.01 18.28 -84.30
CA GLY A 1108 22.11 17.73 -83.27
C GLY A 1108 20.60 17.94 -83.50
N VAL A 1109 20.18 18.77 -84.45
CA VAL A 1109 18.76 18.97 -84.79
C VAL A 1109 18.33 17.97 -85.87
N VAL A 1110 17.31 17.17 -85.56
CA VAL A 1110 16.80 16.10 -86.45
C VAL A 1110 15.71 16.62 -87.38
N TYR A 1111 15.90 16.44 -88.68
CA TYR A 1111 14.92 16.74 -89.73
C TYR A 1111 14.46 15.46 -90.41
N ALA A 1112 13.14 15.27 -90.50
CA ALA A 1112 12.51 14.16 -91.23
C ALA A 1112 12.03 14.64 -92.62
N GLY A 1113 12.10 13.75 -93.61
CA GLY A 1113 11.71 14.05 -94.99
C GLY A 1113 12.71 13.51 -96.02
N GLY A 1114 12.69 14.08 -97.22
CA GLY A 1114 13.44 13.60 -98.38
C GLY A 1114 12.72 12.47 -99.11
N SER A 1115 13.11 12.25 -100.37
CA SER A 1115 12.60 11.18 -101.22
C SER A 1115 13.65 10.08 -101.42
N ILE A 1116 13.23 8.83 -101.30
CA ILE A 1116 13.96 7.68 -101.81
C ILE A 1116 13.27 7.25 -103.10
N THR A 1117 14.03 7.14 -104.18
CA THR A 1117 13.52 6.64 -105.47
C THR A 1117 14.67 5.91 -106.15
N ASP A 1118 14.40 4.70 -106.64
CA ASP A 1118 15.35 3.86 -107.39
C ASP A 1118 16.74 3.74 -106.73
N GLY A 1119 16.77 3.34 -105.45
CA GLY A 1119 18.00 3.11 -104.67
C GLY A 1119 18.81 4.37 -104.35
N THR A 1120 18.30 5.56 -104.68
CA THR A 1120 18.96 6.84 -104.43
C THR A 1120 18.10 7.71 -103.54
N PHE A 1121 18.71 8.36 -102.54
CA PHE A 1121 18.02 9.32 -101.69
C PHE A 1121 18.34 10.76 -102.10
N LYS A 1122 17.35 11.65 -101.95
CA LYS A 1122 17.50 13.10 -102.07
C LYS A 1122 16.83 13.79 -100.88
N PHE A 1123 17.54 14.67 -100.19
CA PHE A 1123 17.02 15.44 -99.06
C PHE A 1123 17.30 16.93 -99.28
N TYR A 1124 16.30 17.79 -99.11
CA TYR A 1124 16.46 19.23 -99.33
C TYR A 1124 17.06 19.92 -98.09
N THR A 1125 18.27 20.47 -98.24
CA THR A 1125 19.12 20.93 -97.14
C THR A 1125 19.50 22.41 -97.20
N PHE A 1126 19.14 23.13 -98.27
CA PHE A 1126 19.55 24.52 -98.50
C PHE A 1126 19.31 25.48 -97.32
N ASP A 1127 18.22 25.30 -96.60
CA ASP A 1127 17.83 26.06 -95.41
C ASP A 1127 18.44 25.54 -94.09
N LYS A 1128 18.98 24.31 -94.11
CA LYS A 1128 19.34 23.51 -92.92
C LYS A 1128 20.85 23.35 -92.71
N ILE A 1129 21.62 23.26 -93.79
CA ILE A 1129 23.09 23.13 -93.78
C ILE A 1129 23.64 24.43 -94.38
N LYS A 1130 24.40 25.18 -93.60
CA LYS A 1130 24.81 26.56 -93.93
C LYS A 1130 26.32 26.72 -94.06
N LYS A 1131 27.12 25.80 -93.53
CA LYS A 1131 28.58 25.85 -93.56
C LYS A 1131 29.20 24.47 -93.76
N ALA A 1132 30.48 24.46 -94.14
CA ALA A 1132 31.23 23.22 -94.36
C ALA A 1132 31.67 22.50 -93.06
N ASP A 1133 31.60 23.18 -91.91
CA ASP A 1133 31.87 22.63 -90.57
C ASP A 1133 30.61 22.13 -89.85
N ASP A 1134 29.42 22.24 -90.47
CA ASP A 1134 28.19 21.67 -89.94
C ASP A 1134 28.32 20.13 -89.85
N THR A 1135 28.16 19.57 -88.65
CA THR A 1135 28.20 18.13 -88.43
C THR A 1135 26.86 17.51 -88.86
N VAL A 1136 26.88 16.75 -89.94
CA VAL A 1136 25.65 16.16 -90.51
C VAL A 1136 25.73 14.64 -90.56
N VAL A 1137 24.64 14.00 -90.12
CA VAL A 1137 24.47 12.54 -90.09
C VAL A 1137 23.16 12.18 -90.76
N VAL A 1138 23.17 11.22 -91.69
CA VAL A 1138 21.94 10.63 -92.24
C VAL A 1138 21.75 9.24 -91.66
N ALA A 1139 20.59 9.03 -91.06
CA ALA A 1139 20.13 7.77 -90.54
C ALA A 1139 19.05 7.18 -91.45
N ALA A 1140 19.24 5.93 -91.86
CA ALA A 1140 18.34 5.14 -92.68
C ALA A 1140 17.47 4.23 -91.82
N TYR A 1141 16.17 4.20 -92.11
CA TYR A 1141 15.19 3.42 -91.36
C TYR A 1141 14.35 2.55 -92.30
N ASP A 1142 13.94 1.37 -91.85
CA ASP A 1142 12.93 0.58 -92.56
C ASP A 1142 11.53 1.21 -92.46
N LYS A 1143 10.56 0.56 -93.11
CA LYS A 1143 9.17 1.00 -93.15
C LYS A 1143 8.47 0.94 -91.78
N ALA A 1144 9.04 0.23 -90.81
CA ALA A 1144 8.56 0.16 -89.43
C ALA A 1144 9.26 1.17 -88.50
N GLY A 1145 10.23 1.95 -89.00
CA GLY A 1145 10.94 2.97 -88.24
C GLY A 1145 12.12 2.44 -87.41
N LYS A 1146 12.57 1.20 -87.65
CA LYS A 1146 13.80 0.67 -87.04
C LYS A 1146 15.01 1.23 -87.77
N LEU A 1147 16.01 1.69 -87.02
CA LEU A 1147 17.29 2.16 -87.57
C LEU A 1147 18.05 0.98 -88.22
N LEU A 1148 18.46 1.14 -89.47
CA LEU A 1148 19.19 0.13 -90.24
C LEU A 1148 20.69 0.44 -90.33
N ASP A 1149 21.02 1.69 -90.66
CA ASP A 1149 22.38 2.21 -90.75
C ASP A 1149 22.36 3.73 -90.53
N SER A 1150 23.51 4.30 -90.16
CA SER A 1150 23.68 5.73 -89.93
C SER A 1150 25.11 6.14 -90.26
N LYS A 1151 25.27 7.15 -91.12
CA LYS A 1151 26.58 7.67 -91.55
C LYS A 1151 26.65 9.19 -91.45
N SER A 1152 27.78 9.69 -90.98
CA SER A 1152 28.15 11.09 -91.16
C SER A 1152 28.33 11.40 -92.64
N VAL A 1153 27.88 12.58 -93.06
CA VAL A 1153 28.07 13.09 -94.42
C VAL A 1153 29.33 13.92 -94.43
N THR A 1154 30.27 13.57 -95.31
CA THR A 1154 31.42 14.44 -95.55
C THR A 1154 30.93 15.71 -96.25
N ILE A 1155 31.07 16.85 -95.60
CA ILE A 1155 30.81 18.16 -96.21
C ILE A 1155 32.15 18.81 -96.52
N GLN A 1156 32.27 19.37 -97.72
CA GLN A 1156 33.48 20.05 -98.18
C GLN A 1156 33.14 21.46 -98.71
N ALA A 1157 34.08 22.38 -98.55
CA ALA A 1157 34.05 23.63 -99.32
C ALA A 1157 34.39 23.31 -100.79
N PRO A 1158 33.89 24.09 -101.78
CA PRO A 1158 34.24 23.87 -103.17
C PRO A 1158 35.75 23.98 -103.42
N THR A 1159 36.36 22.92 -103.94
CA THR A 1159 37.69 23.00 -104.56
C THR A 1159 37.61 23.88 -105.81
N LYS A 1160 38.62 24.76 -105.95
CA LYS A 1160 38.63 25.90 -106.87
C LYS A 1160 38.80 25.50 -108.34
#